data_AF-A0A7Y6PN13-F1
#
_entry.id   AF-A0A7Y6PN13-F1
#
_cell.length_a   1.000
_cell.length_b   1.000
_cell.length_c   1.000
_cell.angle_alpha   90.00
_cell.angle_beta   90.00
_cell.angle_gamma   90.00
#
_symmetry.space_group_name_H-M   'P 1'
#
loop_
_entity.id
_entity.type
_entity.pdbx_description
1 polymer ?
#
loop_
_entity_poly.entity_id
_entity_poly.type
_entity_poly.pdbx_seq_one_letter_code
_entity_poly.pdbx_strand_id
1 'polypeptide(L)'
;YAAARAAELDPSRGAELWSQVLALDPGDDYAAAQLRTSYVAAEATQLAIEVDVSVAADPERERARLRAAFGMVAQGQLDDAIAVLQQGHADRPTSLALAEALAEALAAAGRWGDRAKLLAEMAAEPGEQLDRNVAQLRSALAWEEAVGAAASVENPDPDEVQRTTAAALGAWEKVIEQAQSPAPGAHAAAIVLATRLGDKDITSEVLARAQAAERSPWGSSSLALRRARMIATEDAGRADTILGEAQPQLDDPRRTVARLLAAARRDDLADAATTLEERAALLGEKPEAAALRLRAAQLALDAGDAIRATALLRRVEKALPGVSIISDLLNTARRRAGDASGPVRVPNMGGGPASPDEFARVIRDADEAAANNDGVTALTLYQSALEMRPGDPLATVPLVRIATQLREPGPIAALALAQLRAAETSGDNQAKAEAYELLATIDKELRDDPGSAQIALESASQADPTRVDLMHRLEREYTVGDQLGELLRLRRAELEQIPAELAKERAAVLMDTAVLSERDQRPDAELTELYRETLANDPGRRIALLKLEAIVRQGGASEELAKLEEQIAAYFEGDARAQAAFFTRAGETLAELGQIDAAVEKFGKAEQVMPGHVPALEGWRAAALKGQLWIDVAEAATRQASVGGDADTRAALHHFAGVVLMDKALVGDQAMAAFRRALEANPSHRDSFMRMRILLEEDANHDELAILLANRLEHEPPSREKIEIHRALAELSRNFLGDREGAKKNYREILASDPNDLRAHAAIADIAWEQGLWQEAADALVWRARLERDPEILKTLCFRLGLIYADRIVDVPMALKAFQRALTYQPDDEATLVRLADLATQAGEWKLALGACERLVKAEQDPDKRAAHLHRVARIFRQGFGDQKRAERALNLALDNAPTNDDALSELVKFYRDAGDMTSVRVHLNRVAGTMRVRAANQPKDGVAYRVISRAMTARAAVGVDGSLPIARAAAELATVLGAAGEPERLLLAEPGRIDLAPLLRPDSDEVLFPRTVQTELRQIFTLLGDRVAKHVGVDLRTYGVGRGDRLRAKDSSVASHAQDVATGLGFGEIDVYVSARQPYAMVAEPTSPVSLVIGQAIAQTDARAIRFAAGSALKLAQAHLAIPARLSADEVGVLIIALLRMAQPEFPNRGLDDAAIAAQIQKLKRLIPTGLAQELKPFALAIDPIGFDHVAVSRDLRVAGLRAGLVAAGSLVGGLGILAAREGTDVPSFLADPVAQGLVSFALSEDHAAVTR
;
A
#
# COMPACT_ATOMS: atom_id res chain seq x y z
N TYR A 1 26.83 22.54 -25.79
CA TYR A 1 27.59 21.47 -25.10
C TYR A 1 28.59 22.02 -24.08
N ALA A 2 29.66 22.70 -24.50
CA ALA A 2 30.69 23.21 -23.56
C ALA A 2 30.12 24.11 -22.43
N ALA A 3 29.17 25.00 -22.75
CA ALA A 3 28.48 25.84 -21.77
C ALA A 3 27.71 25.03 -20.70
N ALA A 4 27.02 23.95 -21.08
CA ALA A 4 26.34 23.04 -20.15
C ALA A 4 27.33 22.37 -19.19
N ARG A 5 28.41 21.80 -19.75
CA ARG A 5 29.51 21.17 -19.00
C ARG A 5 30.28 22.13 -18.09
N ALA A 6 30.23 23.44 -18.35
CA ALA A 6 30.77 24.46 -17.48
C ALA A 6 29.80 24.83 -16.35
N ALA A 7 28.51 25.03 -16.67
CA ALA A 7 27.47 25.36 -15.68
C ALA A 7 27.30 24.28 -14.58
N GLU A 8 27.58 23.01 -14.89
CA GLU A 8 27.63 21.90 -13.93
C GLU A 8 28.76 22.02 -12.88
N LEU A 9 29.77 22.87 -13.11
CA LEU A 9 31.01 22.97 -12.31
C LEU A 9 31.28 24.38 -11.77
N ASP A 10 30.87 25.40 -12.53
CA ASP A 10 31.03 26.82 -12.25
C ASP A 10 29.87 27.57 -12.95
N PRO A 11 28.81 27.97 -12.21
CA PRO A 11 27.67 28.68 -12.76
C PRO A 11 28.03 29.99 -13.48
N SER A 12 29.03 30.72 -12.96
CA SER A 12 29.51 31.98 -13.56
C SER A 12 30.16 31.73 -14.92
N ARG A 13 31.04 30.72 -15.01
CA ARG A 13 31.65 30.31 -16.30
C ARG A 13 30.63 29.65 -17.24
N GLY A 14 29.59 29.03 -16.69
CA GLY A 14 28.40 28.62 -17.43
C GLY A 14 27.72 29.81 -18.10
N ALA A 15 27.41 30.86 -17.33
CA ALA A 15 26.76 32.08 -17.82
C ALA A 15 27.60 32.82 -18.89
N GLU A 16 28.92 32.96 -18.70
CA GLU A 16 29.82 33.53 -19.71
C GLU A 16 29.77 32.79 -21.05
N LEU A 17 29.58 31.47 -21.04
CA LEU A 17 29.53 30.66 -22.25
C LEU A 17 28.13 30.61 -22.87
N TRP A 18 27.07 30.65 -22.05
CA TRP A 18 25.70 30.74 -22.57
C TRP A 18 25.36 32.12 -23.15
N SER A 19 25.92 33.21 -22.62
CA SER A 19 25.78 34.54 -23.22
C SER A 19 26.52 34.66 -24.56
N GLN A 20 27.66 33.98 -24.71
CA GLN A 20 28.33 33.83 -26.02
C GLN A 20 27.52 33.01 -27.02
N VAL A 21 26.74 32.01 -26.58
CA VAL A 21 25.80 31.29 -27.46
C VAL A 21 24.64 32.20 -27.87
N LEU A 22 24.04 32.94 -26.92
CA LEU A 22 22.93 33.86 -27.21
C LEU A 22 23.37 35.06 -28.08
N ALA A 23 24.64 35.46 -28.02
CA ALA A 23 25.22 36.46 -28.93
C ALA A 23 25.46 35.93 -30.37
N LEU A 24 25.43 34.61 -30.58
CA LEU A 24 25.53 33.96 -31.90
C LEU A 24 24.14 33.62 -32.48
N ASP A 25 23.19 33.21 -31.63
CA ASP A 25 21.78 33.06 -31.97
C ASP A 25 20.89 33.67 -30.88
N PRO A 26 20.47 34.96 -31.03
CA PRO A 26 19.60 35.63 -30.09
C PRO A 26 18.18 35.05 -30.00
N GLY A 27 17.79 34.14 -30.91
CA GLY A 27 16.48 33.50 -30.92
C GLY A 27 16.40 32.21 -30.09
N ASP A 28 17.54 31.65 -29.66
CA ASP A 28 17.62 30.36 -28.97
C ASP A 28 17.06 30.42 -27.54
N ASP A 29 15.78 30.05 -27.40
CA ASP A 29 15.06 29.91 -26.12
C ASP A 29 15.76 28.96 -25.14
N TYR A 30 16.46 27.94 -25.63
CA TYR A 30 17.19 27.01 -24.77
C TYR A 30 18.45 27.67 -24.22
N ALA A 31 19.24 28.35 -25.06
CA ALA A 31 20.39 29.14 -24.60
C ALA A 31 19.97 30.24 -23.62
N ALA A 32 18.85 30.94 -23.87
CA ALA A 32 18.32 31.95 -22.96
C ALA A 32 17.91 31.36 -21.61
N ALA A 33 17.19 30.23 -21.61
CA ALA A 33 16.80 29.54 -20.39
C ALA A 33 18.01 29.01 -19.59
N GLN A 34 19.03 28.50 -20.26
CA GLN A 34 20.26 28.02 -19.61
C GLN A 34 21.13 29.19 -19.09
N LEU A 35 21.21 30.30 -19.82
CA LEU A 35 21.87 31.53 -19.37
C LEU A 35 21.22 32.08 -18.11
N ARG A 36 19.89 32.25 -18.14
CA ARG A 36 19.08 32.67 -16.99
C ARG A 36 19.28 31.76 -15.78
N THR A 37 19.26 30.44 -15.98
CA THR A 37 19.50 29.45 -14.92
C THR A 37 20.91 29.58 -14.34
N SER A 38 21.91 29.83 -15.20
CA SER A 38 23.30 30.05 -14.77
C SER A 38 23.46 31.34 -13.97
N TYR A 39 22.80 32.44 -14.36
CA TYR A 39 22.78 33.69 -13.59
C TYR A 39 22.07 33.54 -12.23
N VAL A 40 20.93 32.86 -12.17
CA VAL A 40 20.24 32.57 -10.89
C VAL A 40 21.11 31.70 -9.97
N ALA A 41 21.78 30.69 -10.51
CA ALA A 41 22.72 29.84 -9.76
C ALA A 41 24.04 30.55 -9.39
N ALA A 42 24.31 31.73 -9.95
CA ALA A 42 25.40 32.63 -9.59
C ALA A 42 24.92 33.86 -8.77
N GLU A 43 23.70 33.80 -8.22
CA GLU A 43 23.03 34.87 -7.45
C GLU A 43 22.85 36.22 -8.20
N ALA A 44 23.12 36.26 -9.51
CA ALA A 44 23.05 37.44 -10.37
C ALA A 44 21.61 37.70 -10.87
N THR A 45 20.67 37.92 -9.94
CA THR A 45 19.23 38.04 -10.22
C THR A 45 18.89 39.11 -11.26
N GLN A 46 19.54 40.27 -11.21
CA GLN A 46 19.31 41.36 -12.18
C GLN A 46 19.65 40.93 -13.62
N LEU A 47 20.76 40.20 -13.83
CA LEU A 47 21.14 39.70 -15.15
C LEU A 47 20.18 38.60 -15.64
N ALA A 48 19.60 37.82 -14.73
CA ALA A 48 18.55 36.87 -15.09
C ALA A 48 17.24 37.56 -15.52
N ILE A 49 16.90 38.71 -14.90
CA ILE A 49 15.78 39.57 -15.30
C ILE A 49 16.05 40.19 -16.68
N GLU A 50 17.24 40.76 -16.89
CA GLU A 50 17.62 41.36 -18.19
C GLU A 50 17.53 40.33 -19.35
N VAL A 51 17.88 39.07 -19.11
CA VAL A 51 17.66 37.98 -20.08
C VAL A 51 16.18 37.75 -20.35
N ASP A 52 15.34 37.58 -19.31
CA ASP A 52 13.90 37.42 -19.51
C ASP A 52 13.26 38.65 -20.20
N VAL A 53 13.72 39.87 -19.92
CA VAL A 53 13.30 41.11 -20.62
C VAL A 53 13.72 41.09 -22.09
N SER A 54 14.95 40.69 -22.40
CA SER A 54 15.41 40.62 -23.79
C SER A 54 14.63 39.60 -24.62
N VAL A 55 14.22 38.48 -24.01
CA VAL A 55 13.33 37.48 -24.61
C VAL A 55 11.89 38.00 -24.70
N ALA A 56 11.43 38.80 -23.74
CA ALA A 56 10.11 39.43 -23.71
C ALA A 56 9.93 40.57 -24.73
N ALA A 57 10.96 40.94 -25.48
CA ALA A 57 10.86 41.89 -26.59
C ALA A 57 10.08 41.31 -27.80
N ASP A 58 9.98 39.98 -27.91
CA ASP A 58 9.10 39.29 -28.85
C ASP A 58 7.66 39.21 -28.28
N PRO A 59 6.64 39.82 -28.92
CA PRO A 59 5.25 39.80 -28.46
C PRO A 59 4.66 38.39 -28.28
N GLU A 60 5.18 37.38 -28.99
CA GLU A 60 4.72 36.00 -28.85
C GLU A 60 5.20 35.34 -27.54
N ARG A 61 6.27 35.86 -26.93
CA ARG A 61 6.97 35.25 -25.78
C ARG A 61 6.42 35.72 -24.43
N GLU A 62 5.10 35.78 -24.32
CA GLU A 62 4.31 36.13 -23.11
C GLU A 62 4.85 35.54 -21.79
N ARG A 63 5.27 34.27 -21.80
CA ARG A 63 5.84 33.60 -20.62
C ARG A 63 7.18 34.19 -20.15
N ALA A 64 7.97 34.80 -21.03
CA ALA A 64 9.18 35.52 -20.64
C ALA A 64 8.83 36.89 -20.04
N ARG A 65 7.86 37.58 -20.64
CA ARG A 65 7.35 38.88 -20.17
C ARG A 65 6.79 38.82 -18.74
N LEU A 66 6.02 37.78 -18.44
CA LEU A 66 5.54 37.49 -17.08
C LEU A 66 6.71 37.22 -16.10
N ARG A 67 7.71 36.41 -16.47
CA ARG A 67 8.87 36.14 -15.60
C ARG A 67 9.72 37.38 -15.34
N ALA A 68 9.96 38.20 -16.36
CA ALA A 68 10.66 39.48 -16.22
C ALA A 68 9.95 40.38 -15.19
N ALA A 69 8.63 40.57 -15.37
CA ALA A 69 7.84 41.41 -14.48
C ALA A 69 7.77 40.86 -13.04
N PHE A 70 7.57 39.55 -12.84
CA PHE A 70 7.62 38.97 -11.49
C PHE A 70 9.00 39.09 -10.83
N GLY A 71 10.09 38.98 -11.63
CA GLY A 71 11.44 39.24 -11.15
C GLY A 71 11.67 40.70 -10.74
N MET A 72 11.17 41.65 -11.53
CA MET A 72 11.18 43.08 -11.23
C MET A 72 10.38 43.39 -9.96
N VAL A 73 9.16 42.85 -9.80
CA VAL A 73 8.36 42.98 -8.58
C VAL A 73 9.12 42.45 -7.36
N ALA A 74 9.79 41.30 -7.47
CA ALA A 74 10.62 40.73 -6.40
C ALA A 74 11.89 41.54 -6.08
N GLN A 75 12.35 42.41 -6.99
CA GLN A 75 13.41 43.41 -6.76
C GLN A 75 12.87 44.78 -6.30
N GLY A 76 11.54 44.96 -6.18
CA GLY A 76 10.91 46.26 -5.90
C GLY A 76 10.87 47.23 -7.10
N GLN A 77 11.22 46.78 -8.30
CA GLN A 77 11.20 47.54 -9.56
C GLN A 77 9.76 47.62 -10.12
N LEU A 78 8.84 48.17 -9.33
CA LEU A 78 7.40 48.09 -9.59
C LEU A 78 6.96 48.86 -10.84
N ASP A 79 7.49 50.07 -11.08
CA ASP A 79 7.14 50.85 -12.28
C ASP A 79 7.67 50.20 -13.57
N ASP A 80 8.86 49.58 -13.53
CA ASP A 80 9.41 48.84 -14.66
C ASP A 80 8.58 47.57 -14.95
N ALA A 81 8.18 46.85 -13.91
CA ALA A 81 7.26 45.71 -14.04
C ALA A 81 5.92 46.13 -14.65
N ILE A 82 5.34 47.24 -14.18
CA ILE A 82 4.11 47.82 -14.73
C ILE A 82 4.30 48.19 -16.20
N ALA A 83 5.40 48.84 -16.59
CA ALA A 83 5.67 49.21 -17.98
C ALA A 83 5.76 47.98 -18.90
N VAL A 84 6.50 46.94 -18.48
CA VAL A 84 6.63 45.66 -19.21
C VAL A 84 5.29 44.94 -19.34
N LEU A 85 4.45 44.97 -18.30
CA LEU A 85 3.13 44.35 -18.31
C LEU A 85 2.08 45.17 -19.08
N GLN A 86 2.16 46.51 -19.07
CA GLN A 86 1.31 47.40 -19.87
C GLN A 86 1.60 47.22 -21.37
N GLN A 87 2.87 47.18 -21.77
CA GLN A 87 3.23 46.82 -23.14
C GLN A 87 2.77 45.39 -23.47
N GLY A 88 2.89 44.46 -22.51
CA GLY A 88 2.37 43.11 -22.63
C GLY A 88 0.88 43.04 -22.96
N HIS A 89 0.07 43.72 -22.17
CA HIS A 89 -1.38 43.76 -22.33
C HIS A 89 -1.79 44.55 -23.60
N ALA A 90 -1.03 45.57 -24.01
CA ALA A 90 -1.25 46.26 -25.28
C ALA A 90 -0.95 45.38 -26.51
N ASP A 91 0.12 44.57 -26.46
CA ASP A 91 0.43 43.57 -27.51
C ASP A 91 -0.63 42.44 -27.56
N ARG A 92 -1.16 42.03 -26.39
CA ARG A 92 -2.08 40.90 -26.22
C ARG A 92 -3.24 41.22 -25.26
N PRO A 93 -4.24 42.03 -25.67
CA PRO A 93 -5.33 42.46 -24.78
C PRO A 93 -6.25 41.31 -24.33
N THR A 94 -6.26 40.20 -25.06
CA THR A 94 -7.02 38.99 -24.70
C THR A 94 -6.28 38.03 -23.75
N SER A 95 -5.03 38.31 -23.37
CA SER A 95 -4.34 37.51 -22.35
C SER A 95 -4.84 37.87 -20.95
N LEU A 96 -5.58 36.95 -20.34
CA LEU A 96 -5.99 37.03 -18.94
C LEU A 96 -4.76 37.10 -18.01
N ALA A 97 -3.71 36.32 -18.29
CA ALA A 97 -2.53 36.23 -17.43
C ALA A 97 -1.71 37.53 -17.40
N LEU A 98 -1.57 38.22 -18.54
CA LEU A 98 -0.91 39.54 -18.60
C LEU A 98 -1.76 40.62 -17.91
N ALA A 99 -3.07 40.56 -18.02
CA ALA A 99 -3.98 41.50 -17.36
C ALA A 99 -4.06 41.29 -15.83
N GLU A 100 -4.07 40.04 -15.36
CA GLU A 100 -4.02 39.69 -13.93
C GLU A 100 -2.67 40.12 -13.31
N ALA A 101 -1.54 39.79 -13.95
CA ALA A 101 -0.22 40.22 -13.47
C ALA A 101 -0.08 41.76 -13.46
N LEU A 102 -0.65 42.46 -14.45
CA LEU A 102 -0.69 43.92 -14.46
C LEU A 102 -1.56 44.48 -13.32
N ALA A 103 -2.71 43.86 -13.04
CA ALA A 103 -3.56 44.23 -11.92
C ALA A 103 -2.84 44.04 -10.56
N GLU A 104 -2.08 42.97 -10.39
CA GLU A 104 -1.25 42.73 -9.19
C GLU A 104 -0.10 43.73 -9.06
N ALA A 105 0.64 44.01 -10.14
CA ALA A 105 1.72 45.01 -10.13
C ALA A 105 1.19 46.42 -9.80
N LEU A 106 0.02 46.80 -10.33
CA LEU A 106 -0.66 48.05 -9.99
C LEU A 106 -1.11 48.09 -8.51
N ALA A 107 -1.54 46.97 -7.92
CA ALA A 107 -1.82 46.90 -6.48
C ALA A 107 -0.55 47.12 -5.64
N ALA A 108 0.54 46.43 -5.99
CA ALA A 108 1.83 46.53 -5.29
C ALA A 108 2.41 47.95 -5.34
N ALA A 109 2.23 48.68 -6.44
CA ALA A 109 2.60 50.08 -6.58
C ALA A 109 1.62 51.08 -5.94
N GLY A 110 0.57 50.62 -5.24
CA GLY A 110 -0.45 51.48 -4.63
C GLY A 110 -1.39 52.17 -5.63
N ARG A 111 -1.41 51.76 -6.90
CA ARG A 111 -2.18 52.36 -7.99
C ARG A 111 -3.59 51.75 -8.11
N TRP A 112 -4.29 51.64 -6.98
CA TRP A 112 -5.58 50.95 -6.85
C TRP A 112 -6.64 51.44 -7.84
N GLY A 113 -6.71 52.76 -8.08
CA GLY A 113 -7.64 53.34 -9.06
C GLY A 113 -7.37 52.95 -10.52
N ASP A 114 -6.12 52.65 -10.90
CA ASP A 114 -5.80 52.16 -12.24
C ASP A 114 -6.10 50.66 -12.38
N ARG A 115 -5.80 49.88 -11.33
CA ARG A 115 -6.19 48.46 -11.24
C ARG A 115 -7.71 48.28 -11.36
N ALA A 116 -8.50 49.14 -10.70
CA ALA A 116 -9.96 49.09 -10.75
C ALA A 116 -10.53 49.42 -12.14
N LYS A 117 -9.90 50.34 -12.90
CA LYS A 117 -10.24 50.61 -14.31
C LYS A 117 -9.97 49.37 -15.19
N LEU A 118 -8.75 48.83 -15.12
CA LEU A 118 -8.35 47.64 -15.88
C LEU A 118 -9.31 46.46 -15.68
N LEU A 119 -9.63 46.14 -14.42
CA LEU A 119 -10.58 45.07 -14.10
C LEU A 119 -12.03 45.40 -14.50
N ALA A 120 -12.41 46.68 -14.61
CA ALA A 120 -13.72 47.09 -15.14
C ALA A 120 -13.79 47.05 -16.68
N GLU A 121 -12.69 47.32 -17.38
CA GLU A 121 -12.57 47.13 -18.83
C GLU A 121 -12.67 45.63 -19.17
N MET A 122 -11.95 44.78 -18.44
CA MET A 122 -12.10 43.32 -18.52
C MET A 122 -13.52 42.85 -18.17
N ALA A 123 -14.22 43.50 -17.23
CA ALA A 123 -15.61 43.15 -16.89
C ALA A 123 -16.65 43.58 -17.93
N ALA A 124 -16.29 44.47 -18.85
CA ALA A 124 -17.12 44.81 -20.01
C ALA A 124 -16.99 43.73 -21.10
N GLU A 125 -15.76 43.32 -21.42
CA GLU A 125 -15.43 42.33 -22.46
C GLU A 125 -14.52 41.20 -21.91
N PRO A 126 -15.05 40.24 -21.12
CA PRO A 126 -14.25 39.25 -20.37
C PRO A 126 -13.61 38.13 -21.23
N GLY A 127 -13.69 38.21 -22.55
CA GLY A 127 -13.24 37.18 -23.49
C GLY A 127 -14.00 35.85 -23.34
N GLU A 128 -13.41 34.77 -23.87
CA GLU A 128 -13.95 33.41 -23.75
C GLU A 128 -13.50 32.68 -22.47
N GLN A 129 -12.52 33.23 -21.75
CA GLN A 129 -11.81 32.53 -20.66
C GLN A 129 -12.29 32.88 -19.24
N LEU A 130 -13.02 33.99 -19.06
CA LEU A 130 -13.49 34.46 -17.75
C LEU A 130 -15.01 34.58 -17.74
N ASP A 131 -15.67 34.01 -16.72
CA ASP A 131 -17.11 34.17 -16.55
C ASP A 131 -17.46 35.65 -16.27
N ARG A 132 -18.56 36.12 -16.89
CA ARG A 132 -18.96 37.53 -16.82
C ARG A 132 -19.32 38.00 -15.41
N ASN A 133 -19.94 37.13 -14.60
CA ASN A 133 -20.31 37.44 -13.23
C ASN A 133 -19.06 37.50 -12.34
N VAL A 134 -18.11 36.56 -12.56
CA VAL A 134 -16.80 36.57 -11.89
C VAL A 134 -15.99 37.82 -12.27
N ALA A 135 -15.99 38.23 -13.53
CA ALA A 135 -15.33 39.45 -13.99
C ALA A 135 -15.93 40.71 -13.32
N GLN A 136 -17.25 40.82 -13.27
CA GLN A 136 -17.93 41.95 -12.61
C GLN A 136 -17.72 41.96 -11.09
N LEU A 137 -17.69 40.80 -10.43
CA LEU A 137 -17.38 40.71 -9.00
C LEU A 137 -15.94 41.16 -8.71
N ARG A 138 -14.97 40.72 -9.52
CA ARG A 138 -13.57 41.18 -9.45
C ARG A 138 -13.44 42.69 -9.66
N SER A 139 -14.17 43.25 -10.62
CA SER A 139 -14.25 44.70 -10.86
C SER A 139 -14.82 45.47 -9.66
N ALA A 140 -15.95 45.02 -9.11
CA ALA A 140 -16.61 45.68 -7.98
C ALA A 140 -15.74 45.69 -6.71
N LEU A 141 -15.09 44.57 -6.40
CA LEU A 141 -14.13 44.46 -5.29
C LEU A 141 -12.92 45.40 -5.49
N ALA A 142 -12.34 45.46 -6.69
CA ALA A 142 -11.21 46.34 -6.98
C ALA A 142 -11.56 47.84 -6.86
N TRP A 143 -12.79 48.23 -7.21
CA TRP A 143 -13.26 49.60 -6.96
C TRP A 143 -13.50 49.88 -5.47
N GLU A 144 -13.97 48.90 -4.69
CA GLU A 144 -14.12 49.06 -3.23
C GLU A 144 -12.76 49.15 -2.51
N GLU A 145 -11.76 48.38 -2.96
CA GLU A 145 -10.37 48.52 -2.53
C GLU A 145 -9.80 49.91 -2.88
N ALA A 146 -10.08 50.43 -4.08
CA ALA A 146 -9.68 51.78 -4.48
C ALA A 146 -10.35 52.88 -3.63
N VAL A 147 -11.61 52.70 -3.21
CA VAL A 147 -12.30 53.58 -2.26
C VAL A 147 -11.68 53.52 -0.86
N GLY A 148 -11.23 52.33 -0.44
CA GLY A 148 -10.45 52.15 0.79
C GLY A 148 -9.16 52.95 0.74
N ALA A 149 -8.36 52.73 -0.30
CA ALA A 149 -7.06 53.38 -0.50
C ALA A 149 -7.16 54.92 -0.63
N ALA A 150 -8.07 55.42 -1.45
CA ALA A 150 -8.26 56.87 -1.66
C ALA A 150 -8.64 57.60 -0.36
N ALA A 151 -9.33 56.92 0.56
CA ALA A 151 -9.74 57.48 1.85
C ALA A 151 -8.78 57.18 3.01
N SER A 152 -7.73 56.36 2.81
CA SER A 152 -6.69 56.11 3.81
C SER A 152 -5.47 57.03 3.68
N VAL A 153 -5.45 57.91 2.68
CA VAL A 153 -4.40 58.94 2.52
C VAL A 153 -4.55 59.99 3.62
N GLU A 154 -3.41 60.48 4.15
CA GLU A 154 -3.34 61.43 5.27
C GLU A 154 -4.08 62.76 5.03
N ASN A 155 -4.24 63.16 3.76
CA ASN A 155 -5.20 64.17 3.30
C ASN A 155 -5.88 63.65 2.02
N PRO A 156 -7.08 63.06 2.10
CA PRO A 156 -7.75 62.49 0.94
C PRO A 156 -8.51 63.57 0.14
N ASP A 157 -8.42 63.56 -1.20
CA ASP A 157 -9.23 64.43 -2.07
C ASP A 157 -10.72 64.03 -1.95
N PRO A 158 -11.61 64.90 -1.45
CA PRO A 158 -13.03 64.58 -1.34
C PRO A 158 -13.68 64.26 -2.69
N ASP A 159 -13.24 64.92 -3.77
CA ASP A 159 -13.79 64.70 -5.11
C ASP A 159 -13.32 63.35 -5.67
N GLU A 160 -12.09 62.90 -5.38
CA GLU A 160 -11.61 61.55 -5.73
C GLU A 160 -12.31 60.47 -4.91
N VAL A 161 -12.48 60.66 -3.60
CA VAL A 161 -13.22 59.71 -2.75
C VAL A 161 -14.69 59.61 -3.19
N GLN A 162 -15.34 60.71 -3.56
CA GLN A 162 -16.71 60.66 -4.12
C GLN A 162 -16.76 59.94 -5.48
N ARG A 163 -15.87 60.30 -6.42
CA ARG A 163 -15.81 59.67 -7.75
C ARG A 163 -15.55 58.16 -7.68
N THR A 164 -14.60 57.73 -6.84
CA THR A 164 -14.30 56.31 -6.62
C THR A 164 -15.47 55.59 -5.94
N THR A 165 -16.11 56.21 -4.94
CA THR A 165 -17.27 55.61 -4.24
C THR A 165 -18.47 55.43 -5.17
N ALA A 166 -18.72 56.39 -6.07
CA ALA A 166 -19.76 56.27 -7.10
C ALA A 166 -19.44 55.19 -8.13
N ALA A 167 -18.18 55.06 -8.56
CA ALA A 167 -17.74 53.99 -9.46
C ALA A 167 -17.87 52.60 -8.81
N ALA A 168 -17.50 52.46 -7.53
CA ALA A 168 -17.68 51.22 -6.77
C ALA A 168 -19.16 50.84 -6.63
N LEU A 169 -20.04 51.80 -6.32
CA LEU A 169 -21.47 51.56 -6.25
C LEU A 169 -22.02 51.05 -7.60
N GLY A 170 -21.72 51.75 -8.69
CA GLY A 170 -22.14 51.35 -10.04
C GLY A 170 -21.52 50.04 -10.57
N ALA A 171 -20.41 49.59 -9.98
CA ALA A 171 -19.85 48.26 -10.25
C ALA A 171 -20.61 47.17 -9.48
N TRP A 172 -20.89 47.38 -8.20
CA TRP A 172 -21.73 46.48 -7.39
C TRP A 172 -23.18 46.38 -7.89
N GLU A 173 -23.74 47.46 -8.44
CA GLU A 173 -25.08 47.44 -9.05
C GLU A 173 -25.15 46.49 -10.26
N LYS A 174 -24.12 46.46 -11.12
CA LYS A 174 -24.05 45.50 -12.24
C LYS A 174 -24.01 44.04 -11.74
N VAL A 175 -23.27 43.78 -10.67
CA VAL A 175 -23.23 42.46 -10.01
C VAL A 175 -24.63 42.08 -9.49
N ILE A 176 -25.39 43.02 -8.93
CA ILE A 176 -26.77 42.80 -8.48
C ILE A 176 -27.71 42.53 -9.68
N GLU A 177 -27.58 43.26 -10.78
CA GLU A 177 -28.41 43.11 -11.98
C GLU A 177 -28.22 41.77 -12.70
N GLN A 178 -27.01 41.20 -12.69
CA GLN A 178 -26.70 39.93 -13.39
C GLN A 178 -26.82 38.69 -12.50
N ALA A 179 -26.99 38.86 -11.18
CA ALA A 179 -27.10 37.75 -10.24
C ALA A 179 -28.40 36.93 -10.43
N GLN A 180 -28.25 35.65 -10.80
CA GLN A 180 -29.36 34.69 -10.97
C GLN A 180 -30.08 34.31 -9.65
N SER A 181 -29.66 34.86 -8.52
CA SER A 181 -30.28 34.72 -7.21
C SER A 181 -29.88 35.90 -6.31
N PRO A 182 -30.65 36.22 -5.25
CA PRO A 182 -30.32 37.32 -4.34
C PRO A 182 -28.89 37.21 -3.80
N ALA A 183 -28.10 38.27 -4.02
CA ALA A 183 -26.71 38.37 -3.61
C ALA A 183 -26.59 39.30 -2.38
N PRO A 184 -26.84 38.81 -1.15
CA PRO A 184 -26.90 39.66 0.04
C PRO A 184 -25.58 40.41 0.32
N GLY A 185 -24.43 39.83 -0.05
CA GLY A 185 -23.13 40.51 0.03
C GLY A 185 -23.03 41.74 -0.87
N ALA A 186 -23.48 41.63 -2.13
CA ALA A 186 -23.49 42.74 -3.08
C ALA A 186 -24.46 43.85 -2.64
N HIS A 187 -25.64 43.49 -2.13
CA HIS A 187 -26.56 44.45 -1.52
C HIS A 187 -25.96 45.13 -0.28
N ALA A 188 -25.20 44.40 0.56
CA ALA A 188 -24.55 44.98 1.73
C ALA A 188 -23.46 45.99 1.34
N ALA A 189 -22.59 45.66 0.37
CA ALA A 189 -21.58 46.57 -0.15
C ALA A 189 -22.21 47.82 -0.77
N ALA A 190 -23.24 47.66 -1.61
CA ALA A 190 -23.99 48.78 -2.17
C ALA A 190 -24.62 49.68 -1.09
N ILE A 191 -25.17 49.13 0.00
CA ILE A 191 -25.69 49.93 1.14
C ILE A 191 -24.57 50.73 1.81
N VAL A 192 -23.39 50.15 2.00
CA VAL A 192 -22.23 50.84 2.60
C VAL A 192 -21.76 51.99 1.70
N LEU A 193 -21.58 51.74 0.41
CA LEU A 193 -21.12 52.74 -0.56
C LEU A 193 -22.15 53.86 -0.76
N ALA A 194 -23.44 53.56 -0.86
CA ALA A 194 -24.49 54.58 -0.89
C ALA A 194 -24.52 55.43 0.39
N THR A 195 -24.39 54.79 1.58
CA THR A 195 -24.27 55.52 2.86
C THR A 195 -23.03 56.43 2.87
N ARG A 196 -21.92 56.01 2.24
CA ARG A 196 -20.67 56.77 2.14
C ARG A 196 -20.75 57.97 1.20
N LEU A 197 -21.58 57.91 0.15
CA LEU A 197 -21.89 59.07 -0.70
C LEU A 197 -22.72 60.14 0.04
N GLY A 198 -23.38 59.80 1.14
CA GLY A 198 -24.20 60.72 1.94
C GLY A 198 -25.57 61.08 1.35
N ASP A 199 -25.85 60.67 0.11
CA ASP A 199 -27.13 60.87 -0.55
C ASP A 199 -28.23 59.94 0.04
N LYS A 200 -29.30 60.56 0.54
CA LYS A 200 -30.41 59.85 1.21
C LYS A 200 -31.34 59.14 0.23
N ASP A 201 -31.56 59.67 -0.97
CA ASP A 201 -32.47 59.04 -1.94
C ASP A 201 -31.77 57.84 -2.61
N ILE A 202 -30.48 57.96 -2.96
CA ILE A 202 -29.67 56.81 -3.42
C ILE A 202 -29.63 55.73 -2.33
N THR A 203 -29.35 56.11 -1.07
CA THR A 203 -29.36 55.16 0.06
C THR A 203 -30.74 54.53 0.26
N SER A 204 -31.84 55.27 0.04
CA SER A 204 -33.21 54.77 0.17
C SER A 204 -33.57 53.77 -0.91
N GLU A 205 -33.15 54.02 -2.16
CA GLU A 205 -33.37 53.12 -3.29
C GLU A 205 -32.56 51.84 -3.18
N VAL A 206 -31.29 51.92 -2.78
CA VAL A 206 -30.45 50.75 -2.53
C VAL A 206 -31.01 49.91 -1.37
N LEU A 207 -31.47 50.55 -0.28
CA LEU A 207 -32.17 49.86 0.81
C LEU A 207 -33.49 49.22 0.35
N ALA A 208 -34.23 49.84 -0.58
CA ALA A 208 -35.46 49.28 -1.13
C ALA A 208 -35.18 48.03 -2.00
N ARG A 209 -34.17 48.09 -2.87
CA ARG A 209 -33.72 46.94 -3.67
C ARG A 209 -33.25 45.78 -2.78
N ALA A 210 -32.49 46.06 -1.72
CA ALA A 210 -32.11 45.06 -0.73
C ALA A 210 -33.32 44.50 0.05
N GLN A 211 -34.26 45.34 0.47
CA GLN A 211 -35.49 44.95 1.18
C GLN A 211 -36.35 43.97 0.35
N ALA A 212 -36.36 44.12 -0.98
CA ALA A 212 -37.09 43.26 -1.91
C ALA A 212 -36.34 41.95 -2.26
N ALA A 213 -35.00 41.95 -2.27
CA ALA A 213 -34.18 40.76 -2.53
C ALA A 213 -34.04 39.85 -1.29
N GLU A 214 -34.18 40.41 -0.09
CA GLU A 214 -34.05 39.70 1.18
C GLU A 214 -35.18 38.67 1.39
N ARG A 215 -34.79 37.39 1.54
CA ARG A 215 -35.69 36.24 1.73
C ARG A 215 -36.17 36.09 3.18
N SER A 216 -35.45 36.64 4.15
CA SER A 216 -35.78 36.59 5.57
C SER A 216 -36.81 37.66 5.96
N PRO A 217 -37.96 37.30 6.55
CA PRO A 217 -38.91 38.27 7.11
C PRO A 217 -38.27 39.25 8.10
N TRP A 218 -37.35 38.78 8.95
CA TRP A 218 -36.60 39.60 9.90
C TRP A 218 -35.57 40.51 9.23
N GLY A 219 -34.91 40.04 8.17
CA GLY A 219 -33.99 40.85 7.37
C GLY A 219 -34.71 41.98 6.65
N SER A 220 -35.78 41.64 5.90
CA SER A 220 -36.57 42.61 5.14
C SER A 220 -37.24 43.64 6.06
N SER A 221 -37.76 43.21 7.22
CA SER A 221 -38.27 44.12 8.25
C SER A 221 -37.18 45.04 8.82
N SER A 222 -35.95 44.54 9.04
CA SER A 222 -34.82 45.35 9.53
C SER A 222 -34.32 46.37 8.49
N LEU A 223 -34.38 46.04 7.20
CA LEU A 223 -34.05 46.96 6.10
C LEU A 223 -35.13 48.04 5.94
N ALA A 224 -36.42 47.66 5.97
CA ALA A 224 -37.54 48.60 6.02
C ALA A 224 -37.43 49.57 7.22
N LEU A 225 -37.06 49.06 8.40
CA LEU A 225 -36.80 49.88 9.60
C LEU A 225 -35.66 50.88 9.41
N ARG A 226 -34.56 50.50 8.75
CA ARG A 226 -33.44 51.40 8.45
C ARG A 226 -33.86 52.50 7.45
N ARG A 227 -34.56 52.11 6.38
CA ARG A 227 -35.09 53.00 5.34
C ARG A 227 -36.11 54.01 5.90
N ALA A 228 -37.07 53.54 6.71
CA ALA A 228 -38.07 54.38 7.36
C ALA A 228 -37.44 55.38 8.34
N ARG A 229 -36.49 54.95 9.19
CA ARG A 229 -35.80 55.84 10.15
C ARG A 229 -35.09 57.02 9.48
N MET A 230 -34.50 56.79 8.32
CA MET A 230 -33.78 57.81 7.54
C MET A 230 -34.72 58.88 6.97
N ILE A 231 -35.89 58.47 6.48
CA ILE A 231 -36.91 59.37 5.90
C ILE A 231 -37.76 60.05 6.98
N ALA A 232 -37.94 59.42 8.16
CA ALA A 232 -38.85 59.88 9.21
C ALA A 232 -38.54 61.28 9.80
N THR A 233 -37.41 61.90 9.48
CA THR A 233 -37.11 63.31 9.85
C THR A 233 -37.68 64.32 8.86
N GLU A 234 -37.99 63.89 7.64
CA GLU A 234 -38.43 64.73 6.51
C GLU A 234 -39.88 64.43 6.14
N ASP A 235 -40.24 63.14 6.09
CA ASP A 235 -41.61 62.68 5.86
C ASP A 235 -41.95 61.51 6.79
N ALA A 236 -42.58 61.83 7.92
CA ALA A 236 -43.06 60.86 8.89
C ALA A 236 -44.24 60.01 8.36
N GLY A 237 -44.96 60.47 7.32
CA GLY A 237 -46.04 59.72 6.67
C GLY A 237 -45.49 58.62 5.76
N ARG A 238 -44.58 58.98 4.84
CA ARG A 238 -43.84 58.02 3.98
C ARG A 238 -43.05 57.01 4.83
N ALA A 239 -42.51 57.43 5.97
CA ALA A 239 -41.89 56.51 6.93
C ALA A 239 -42.88 55.50 7.52
N ASP A 240 -44.09 55.89 7.92
CA ASP A 240 -45.10 54.94 8.41
C ASP A 240 -45.58 53.99 7.29
N THR A 241 -45.72 54.48 6.05
CA THR A 241 -46.01 53.62 4.88
C THR A 241 -44.94 52.53 4.68
N ILE A 242 -43.65 52.87 4.76
CA ILE A 242 -42.54 51.90 4.66
C ILE A 242 -42.54 50.93 5.86
N LEU A 243 -42.96 51.40 7.05
CA LEU A 243 -43.20 50.52 8.21
C LEU A 243 -44.48 49.68 8.06
N GLY A 244 -45.39 50.03 7.16
CA GLY A 244 -46.54 49.23 6.74
C GLY A 244 -46.16 48.10 5.78
N GLU A 245 -45.28 48.39 4.81
CA GLU A 245 -44.73 47.42 3.83
C GLU A 245 -44.01 46.23 4.49
N ALA A 246 -43.42 46.41 5.68
CA ALA A 246 -42.84 45.32 6.45
C ALA A 246 -43.88 44.25 6.85
N GLN A 247 -43.55 42.96 6.74
CA GLN A 247 -44.52 41.87 6.87
C GLN A 247 -45.34 41.93 8.19
N PRO A 248 -46.69 42.03 8.16
CA PRO A 248 -47.52 42.32 9.33
C PRO A 248 -47.65 41.18 10.35
N GLN A 249 -47.14 39.99 10.04
CA GLN A 249 -47.23 38.79 10.89
C GLN A 249 -45.99 38.59 11.79
N LEU A 250 -45.01 39.49 11.71
CA LEU A 250 -43.74 39.41 12.43
C LEU A 250 -43.80 40.21 13.74
N ASP A 251 -43.58 39.56 14.89
CA ASP A 251 -43.67 40.17 16.23
C ASP A 251 -42.45 41.05 16.59
N ASP A 252 -41.97 41.90 15.69
CA ASP A 252 -40.81 42.77 15.90
C ASP A 252 -41.17 44.04 16.73
N PRO A 253 -40.70 44.18 17.99
CA PRO A 253 -41.02 45.34 18.82
C PRO A 253 -40.36 46.63 18.29
N ARG A 254 -39.30 46.53 17.48
CA ARG A 254 -38.62 47.68 16.86
C ARG A 254 -39.55 48.41 15.90
N ARG A 255 -40.49 47.70 15.26
CA ARG A 255 -41.56 48.26 14.42
C ARG A 255 -42.56 49.06 15.24
N THR A 256 -43.03 48.52 16.37
CA THR A 256 -43.94 49.23 17.29
C THR A 256 -43.30 50.55 17.75
N VAL A 257 -42.02 50.53 18.14
CA VAL A 257 -41.29 51.74 18.54
C VAL A 257 -41.13 52.72 17.36
N ALA A 258 -40.83 52.24 16.15
CA ALA A 258 -40.68 53.10 14.98
C ALA A 258 -42.00 53.78 14.56
N ARG A 259 -43.12 53.03 14.54
CA ARG A 259 -44.46 53.58 14.26
C ARG A 259 -44.90 54.57 15.34
N LEU A 260 -44.63 54.29 16.62
CA LEU A 260 -44.85 55.23 17.72
C LEU A 260 -44.09 56.55 17.55
N LEU A 261 -42.83 56.50 17.11
CA LEU A 261 -42.04 57.69 16.83
C LEU A 261 -42.55 58.45 15.59
N ALA A 262 -43.05 57.75 14.57
CA ALA A 262 -43.69 58.37 13.41
C ALA A 262 -45.05 59.01 13.75
N ALA A 263 -45.85 58.40 14.62
CA ALA A 263 -47.09 58.98 15.16
C ALA A 263 -46.79 60.22 16.03
N ALA A 264 -45.83 60.13 16.95
CA ALA A 264 -45.41 61.28 17.78
C ALA A 264 -44.85 62.45 16.94
N ARG A 265 -44.15 62.19 15.84
CA ARG A 265 -43.70 63.24 14.89
C ARG A 265 -44.83 63.85 14.04
N ARG A 266 -46.00 63.21 14.00
CA ARG A 266 -47.25 63.74 13.40
C ARG A 266 -48.20 64.35 14.44
N ASP A 267 -47.81 64.36 15.72
CA ASP A 267 -48.65 64.66 16.89
C ASP A 267 -49.94 63.81 17.00
N ASP A 268 -49.94 62.61 16.39
CA ASP A 268 -51.10 61.71 16.36
C ASP A 268 -51.10 60.77 17.57
N LEU A 269 -51.72 61.24 18.66
CA LEU A 269 -51.92 60.47 19.88
C LEU A 269 -52.84 59.25 19.68
N ALA A 270 -53.71 59.24 18.66
CA ALA A 270 -54.66 58.16 18.40
C ALA A 270 -54.03 56.99 17.62
N ASP A 271 -53.17 57.27 16.63
CA ASP A 271 -52.34 56.25 15.96
C ASP A 271 -51.26 55.71 16.90
N ALA A 272 -50.71 56.55 17.78
CA ALA A 272 -49.81 56.11 18.85
C ALA A 272 -50.50 55.14 19.83
N ALA A 273 -51.73 55.45 20.28
CA ALA A 273 -52.53 54.53 21.10
C ALA A 273 -52.86 53.22 20.35
N THR A 274 -53.14 53.30 19.04
CA THR A 274 -53.45 52.14 18.20
C THR A 274 -52.26 51.22 18.03
N THR A 275 -51.08 51.77 17.75
CA THR A 275 -49.81 51.02 17.62
C THR A 275 -49.47 50.21 18.89
N LEU A 276 -49.78 50.75 20.08
CA LEU A 276 -49.63 50.03 21.35
C LEU A 276 -50.69 48.96 21.58
N GLU A 277 -51.93 49.20 21.15
CA GLU A 277 -53.02 48.21 21.23
C GLU A 277 -52.78 47.01 20.30
N GLU A 278 -52.30 47.24 19.07
CA GLU A 278 -51.85 46.19 18.14
C GLU A 278 -50.78 45.29 18.79
N ARG A 279 -49.73 45.90 19.37
CA ARG A 279 -48.67 45.14 20.05
C ARG A 279 -49.19 44.39 21.28
N ALA A 280 -50.10 44.99 22.05
CA ALA A 280 -50.69 44.37 23.22
C ALA A 280 -51.73 43.28 22.87
N ALA A 281 -52.21 43.20 21.62
CA ALA A 281 -53.00 42.09 21.13
C ALA A 281 -52.10 40.88 20.80
N LEU A 282 -50.99 41.10 20.09
CA LEU A 282 -50.00 40.07 19.74
C LEU A 282 -49.41 39.37 20.99
N LEU A 283 -49.18 40.12 22.07
CA LEU A 283 -48.61 39.60 23.32
C LEU A 283 -49.59 38.81 24.22
N GLY A 284 -50.88 38.71 23.87
CA GLY A 284 -51.86 37.92 24.63
C GLY A 284 -52.07 38.43 26.07
N GLU A 285 -52.20 37.53 27.05
CA GLU A 285 -52.43 37.88 28.47
C GLU A 285 -51.13 37.93 29.31
N LYS A 286 -49.99 38.19 28.67
CA LYS A 286 -48.70 38.40 29.35
C LYS A 286 -48.69 39.73 30.14
N PRO A 287 -47.95 39.86 31.26
CA PRO A 287 -47.96 41.08 32.09
C PRO A 287 -47.50 42.34 31.35
N GLU A 288 -46.59 42.21 30.38
CA GLU A 288 -46.14 43.31 29.52
C GLU A 288 -47.28 43.88 28.66
N ALA A 289 -48.24 43.03 28.25
CA ALA A 289 -49.43 43.47 27.54
C ALA A 289 -50.35 44.35 28.41
N ALA A 290 -50.38 44.13 29.73
CA ALA A 290 -51.11 44.99 30.66
C ALA A 290 -50.46 46.38 30.77
N ALA A 291 -49.13 46.46 30.81
CA ALA A 291 -48.40 47.75 30.81
C ALA A 291 -48.61 48.52 29.49
N LEU A 292 -48.56 47.84 28.34
CA LEU A 292 -48.83 48.45 27.03
C LEU A 292 -50.29 48.94 26.91
N ARG A 293 -51.28 48.16 27.38
CA ARG A 293 -52.69 48.57 27.44
C ARG A 293 -52.91 49.77 28.36
N LEU A 294 -52.18 49.87 29.47
CA LEU A 294 -52.23 51.02 30.37
C LEU A 294 -51.70 52.30 29.69
N ARG A 295 -50.57 52.22 28.97
CA ARG A 295 -50.04 53.37 28.23
C ARG A 295 -50.90 53.74 27.02
N ALA A 296 -51.45 52.77 26.30
CA ALA A 296 -52.42 53.00 25.23
C ALA A 296 -53.69 53.69 25.74
N ALA A 297 -54.19 53.29 26.92
CA ALA A 297 -55.36 53.92 27.54
C ALA A 297 -55.09 55.37 27.96
N GLN A 298 -53.89 55.67 28.48
CA GLN A 298 -53.50 57.05 28.80
C GLN A 298 -53.47 57.92 27.54
N LEU A 299 -52.82 57.45 26.47
CA LEU A 299 -52.78 58.18 25.20
C LEU A 299 -54.19 58.35 24.58
N ALA A 300 -55.07 57.35 24.73
CA ALA A 300 -56.47 57.48 24.33
C ALA A 300 -57.22 58.52 25.17
N LEU A 301 -56.99 58.63 26.49
CA LEU A 301 -57.57 59.69 27.32
C LEU A 301 -57.10 61.08 26.88
N ASP A 302 -55.83 61.22 26.55
CA ASP A 302 -55.22 62.50 26.17
C ASP A 302 -55.60 62.90 24.74
N ALA A 303 -55.85 61.93 23.85
CA ALA A 303 -56.52 62.10 22.56
C ALA A 303 -58.04 62.32 22.66
N GLY A 304 -58.63 62.26 23.87
CA GLY A 304 -60.06 62.47 24.12
C GLY A 304 -60.97 61.24 23.98
N ASP A 305 -60.45 60.09 23.53
CA ASP A 305 -61.19 58.81 23.43
C ASP A 305 -61.30 58.10 24.81
N ALA A 306 -62.14 58.67 25.66
CA ALA A 306 -62.46 58.12 26.97
C ALA A 306 -63.15 56.75 26.93
N ILE A 307 -63.77 56.38 25.80
CA ILE A 307 -64.47 55.10 25.63
C ILE A 307 -63.45 53.97 25.44
N ARG A 308 -62.52 54.13 24.48
CA ARG A 308 -61.42 53.19 24.25
C ARG A 308 -60.50 53.08 25.45
N ALA A 309 -60.18 54.20 26.10
CA ALA A 309 -59.45 54.20 27.37
C ALA A 309 -60.14 53.37 28.46
N THR A 310 -61.46 53.52 28.64
CA THR A 310 -62.23 52.75 29.62
C THR A 310 -62.24 51.24 29.29
N ALA A 311 -62.31 50.88 28.01
CA ALA A 311 -62.25 49.49 27.56
C ALA A 311 -60.87 48.86 27.81
N LEU A 312 -59.79 49.60 27.55
CA LEU A 312 -58.41 49.17 27.81
C LEU A 312 -58.13 49.05 29.31
N LEU A 313 -58.46 50.06 30.12
CA LEU A 313 -58.22 50.07 31.57
C LEU A 313 -58.92 48.90 32.29
N ARG A 314 -60.14 48.52 31.89
CA ARG A 314 -60.82 47.34 32.43
C ARG A 314 -60.07 46.02 32.19
N ARG A 315 -59.33 45.91 31.07
CA ARG A 315 -58.45 44.76 30.80
C ARG A 315 -57.20 44.78 31.69
N VAL A 316 -56.67 45.96 32.01
CA VAL A 316 -55.53 46.13 32.95
C VAL A 316 -55.95 45.84 34.39
N GLU A 317 -57.10 46.36 34.83
CA GLU A 317 -57.72 46.12 36.16
C GLU A 317 -57.89 44.62 36.44
N LYS A 318 -58.37 43.86 35.45
CA LYS A 318 -58.50 42.39 35.54
C LYS A 318 -57.14 41.68 35.65
N ALA A 319 -56.08 42.21 35.05
CA ALA A 319 -54.74 41.61 35.03
C ALA A 319 -53.88 41.99 36.25
N LEU A 320 -54.07 43.20 36.81
CA LEU A 320 -53.25 43.79 37.87
C LEU A 320 -54.13 44.40 38.99
N PRO A 321 -54.93 43.59 39.73
CA PRO A 321 -55.95 44.07 40.67
C PRO A 321 -55.41 44.75 41.94
N GLY A 322 -54.08 44.90 42.09
CA GLY A 322 -53.44 45.49 43.28
C GLY A 322 -52.91 46.92 43.10
N VAL A 323 -53.02 47.52 41.91
CA VAL A 323 -52.38 48.82 41.62
C VAL A 323 -53.40 49.97 41.71
N SER A 324 -53.32 50.77 42.78
CA SER A 324 -54.27 51.84 43.11
C SER A 324 -54.53 52.84 41.98
N ILE A 325 -53.50 53.22 41.22
CA ILE A 325 -53.60 54.23 40.15
C ILE A 325 -54.57 53.81 39.03
N ILE A 326 -54.82 52.51 38.84
CA ILE A 326 -55.78 52.01 37.84
C ILE A 326 -57.21 52.43 38.21
N SER A 327 -57.55 52.44 39.51
CA SER A 327 -58.87 52.86 40.00
C SER A 327 -59.10 54.36 39.76
N ASP A 328 -58.10 55.20 40.01
CA ASP A 328 -58.20 56.66 39.76
C ASP A 328 -58.22 57.01 38.28
N LEU A 329 -57.45 56.29 37.45
CA LEU A 329 -57.51 56.40 35.99
C LEU A 329 -58.86 55.92 35.44
N LEU A 330 -59.43 54.82 35.95
CA LEU A 330 -60.78 54.37 35.60
C LEU A 330 -61.83 55.39 36.01
N ASN A 331 -61.75 55.96 37.21
CA ASN A 331 -62.66 57.01 37.65
C ASN A 331 -62.51 58.30 36.83
N THR A 332 -61.33 58.55 36.25
CA THR A 332 -61.08 59.71 35.38
C THR A 332 -61.56 59.47 33.95
N ALA A 333 -61.35 58.27 33.41
CA ALA A 333 -61.90 57.82 32.13
C ALA A 333 -63.43 57.81 32.16
N ARG A 334 -64.02 57.21 33.20
CA ARG A 334 -65.46 57.20 33.46
C ARG A 334 -66.04 58.62 33.59
N ARG A 335 -65.36 59.56 34.27
CA ARG A 335 -65.78 60.98 34.31
C ARG A 335 -65.69 61.68 32.95
N ARG A 336 -64.64 61.44 32.15
CA ARG A 336 -64.55 61.94 30.76
C ARG A 336 -65.60 61.29 29.83
N ALA A 337 -66.16 60.13 30.20
CA ALA A 337 -67.23 59.43 29.48
C ALA A 337 -68.66 59.66 30.01
N GLY A 338 -68.86 60.12 31.26
CA GLY A 338 -70.16 60.54 31.82
C GLY A 338 -70.56 60.08 33.25
N ASP A 339 -69.77 59.28 33.97
CA ASP A 339 -70.11 58.65 35.28
C ASP A 339 -69.49 59.36 36.52
N ALA A 340 -70.06 59.25 37.75
CA ALA A 340 -69.63 60.05 38.94
C ALA A 340 -69.71 59.43 40.39
N SER A 341 -68.61 59.47 41.18
CA SER A 341 -68.43 59.34 42.68
C SER A 341 -66.90 59.39 43.07
N GLY A 342 -66.36 59.41 44.32
CA GLY A 342 -66.82 59.55 45.73
C GLY A 342 -65.65 59.48 46.81
N PRO A 343 -65.56 60.30 47.91
CA PRO A 343 -64.39 60.39 48.87
C PRO A 343 -64.77 60.33 50.41
N VAL A 344 -64.01 60.61 51.52
CA VAL A 344 -62.64 61.11 51.97
C VAL A 344 -62.40 60.75 53.50
N ARG A 345 -61.15 60.75 54.09
CA ARG A 345 -60.80 61.36 55.45
C ARG A 345 -59.36 61.20 56.08
N VAL A 346 -58.98 62.13 57.00
CA VAL A 346 -57.70 62.25 57.81
C VAL A 346 -57.90 63.08 59.15
N PRO A 347 -57.08 62.94 60.23
CA PRO A 347 -56.98 63.87 61.41
C PRO A 347 -55.51 64.18 61.93
N ASN A 348 -55.27 64.78 63.13
CA ASN A 348 -55.08 66.24 63.42
C ASN A 348 -54.10 66.50 64.65
N MET A 349 -53.74 67.75 65.00
CA MET A 349 -52.67 68.18 65.99
C MET A 349 -53.11 69.18 67.10
N GLY A 350 -52.23 69.50 68.08
CA GLY A 350 -52.40 70.57 69.11
C GLY A 350 -51.13 70.89 69.97
N GLY A 351 -51.04 72.09 70.59
CA GLY A 351 -49.89 72.61 71.39
C GLY A 351 -50.31 73.60 72.50
N GLY A 352 -49.48 74.43 73.17
CA GLY A 352 -48.03 74.72 73.09
C GLY A 352 -47.28 74.45 74.44
N PRO A 353 -46.63 75.41 75.15
CA PRO A 353 -46.68 76.90 75.07
C PRO A 353 -45.28 77.60 75.06
N ALA A 354 -45.07 78.68 75.85
CA ALA A 354 -43.93 79.63 75.82
C ALA A 354 -42.84 79.39 76.90
N SER A 355 -41.61 79.94 76.82
CA SER A 355 -41.13 81.05 75.97
C SER A 355 -39.73 80.83 75.34
N PRO A 356 -39.64 80.37 74.08
CA PRO A 356 -38.44 80.40 73.24
C PRO A 356 -38.53 81.49 72.14
N ASP A 357 -39.22 82.59 72.45
CA ASP A 357 -40.17 83.22 71.53
C ASP A 357 -39.71 84.53 70.88
N GLU A 358 -38.41 84.84 70.93
CA GLU A 358 -37.82 86.00 70.24
C GLU A 358 -37.37 85.62 68.83
N PHE A 359 -36.52 84.59 68.73
CA PHE A 359 -36.21 83.92 67.47
C PHE A 359 -37.50 83.51 66.72
N ALA A 360 -38.48 82.90 67.40
CA ALA A 360 -39.74 82.49 66.77
C ALA A 360 -40.58 83.69 66.25
N ARG A 361 -40.48 84.88 66.86
CA ARG A 361 -41.07 86.11 66.33
C ARG A 361 -40.32 86.59 65.10
N VAL A 362 -38.99 86.67 65.14
CA VAL A 362 -38.18 87.09 63.98
C VAL A 362 -38.41 86.16 62.78
N ILE A 363 -38.47 84.84 62.99
CA ILE A 363 -38.83 83.87 61.94
C ILE A 363 -40.25 84.11 61.42
N ARG A 364 -41.26 84.22 62.31
CA ARG A 364 -42.65 84.48 61.89
C ARG A 364 -42.78 85.76 61.09
N ASP A 365 -42.13 86.83 61.53
CA ASP A 365 -42.21 88.16 60.92
C ASP A 365 -41.45 88.18 59.57
N ALA A 366 -40.41 87.33 59.42
CA ALA A 366 -39.72 87.08 58.15
C ALA A 366 -40.52 86.18 57.18
N ASP A 367 -41.23 85.16 57.69
CA ASP A 367 -42.18 84.36 56.91
C ASP A 367 -43.38 85.20 56.46
N GLU A 368 -43.86 86.13 57.30
CA GLU A 368 -44.93 87.07 56.96
C GLU A 368 -44.45 88.10 55.93
N ALA A 369 -43.24 88.64 56.04
CA ALA A 369 -42.65 89.48 55.00
C ALA A 369 -42.48 88.72 53.66
N ALA A 370 -42.01 87.47 53.71
CA ALA A 370 -41.86 86.62 52.53
C ALA A 370 -43.21 86.28 51.88
N ALA A 371 -44.25 85.98 52.68
CA ALA A 371 -45.61 85.72 52.20
C ALA A 371 -46.27 86.97 51.58
N ASN A 372 -45.92 88.15 52.07
CA ASN A 372 -46.30 89.45 51.48
C ASN A 372 -45.41 89.87 50.29
N ASN A 373 -44.51 88.98 49.83
CA ASN A 373 -43.60 89.18 48.70
C ASN A 373 -42.55 90.31 48.90
N ASP A 374 -42.33 90.75 50.15
CA ASP A 374 -41.22 91.64 50.54
C ASP A 374 -40.01 90.79 50.94
N GLY A 375 -39.31 90.31 49.91
CA GLY A 375 -38.10 89.50 50.09
C GLY A 375 -36.97 90.25 50.81
N VAL A 376 -36.87 91.58 50.68
CA VAL A 376 -35.74 92.35 51.26
C VAL A 376 -35.90 92.47 52.77
N THR A 377 -37.10 92.79 53.25
CA THR A 377 -37.39 92.78 54.69
C THR A 377 -37.27 91.36 55.26
N ALA A 378 -37.82 90.35 54.57
CA ALA A 378 -37.68 88.95 54.99
C ALA A 378 -36.22 88.52 55.13
N LEU A 379 -35.39 88.83 54.14
CA LEU A 379 -33.95 88.50 54.10
C LEU A 379 -33.19 89.08 55.29
N THR A 380 -33.40 90.37 55.59
CA THR A 380 -32.72 91.02 56.73
C THR A 380 -33.18 90.47 58.08
N LEU A 381 -34.46 90.13 58.22
CA LEU A 381 -34.98 89.45 59.42
C LEU A 381 -34.36 88.06 59.59
N TYR A 382 -34.28 87.23 58.53
CA TYR A 382 -33.61 85.93 58.62
C TYR A 382 -32.10 86.05 58.92
N GLN A 383 -31.41 87.09 58.43
CA GLN A 383 -30.02 87.38 58.84
C GLN A 383 -29.94 87.64 60.35
N SER A 384 -30.82 88.49 60.90
CA SER A 384 -30.85 88.74 62.35
C SER A 384 -31.22 87.50 63.18
N ALA A 385 -32.04 86.59 62.64
CA ALA A 385 -32.33 85.30 63.26
C ALA A 385 -31.09 84.39 63.31
N LEU A 386 -30.23 84.40 62.28
CA LEU A 386 -28.94 83.70 62.29
C LEU A 386 -27.91 84.32 63.25
N GLU A 387 -27.95 85.64 63.47
CA GLU A 387 -27.14 86.28 64.51
C GLU A 387 -27.56 85.83 65.92
N MET A 388 -28.86 85.60 66.15
CA MET A 388 -29.38 85.04 67.40
C MET A 388 -29.09 83.55 67.56
N ARG A 389 -29.12 82.78 66.45
CA ARG A 389 -28.85 81.33 66.42
C ARG A 389 -28.10 80.93 65.15
N PRO A 390 -26.76 80.90 65.18
CA PRO A 390 -25.95 80.47 64.05
C PRO A 390 -26.33 79.05 63.60
N GLY A 391 -26.73 78.91 62.33
CA GLY A 391 -27.07 77.62 61.72
C GLY A 391 -28.45 77.04 62.07
N ASP A 392 -29.34 77.76 62.75
CA ASP A 392 -30.71 77.25 62.99
C ASP A 392 -31.45 77.08 61.63
N PRO A 393 -31.95 75.88 61.28
CA PRO A 393 -32.51 75.61 59.96
C PRO A 393 -33.76 76.44 59.65
N LEU A 394 -34.48 76.91 60.67
CA LEU A 394 -35.65 77.77 60.52
C LEU A 394 -35.28 79.17 59.98
N ALA A 395 -34.06 79.65 60.23
CA ALA A 395 -33.55 80.86 59.59
C ALA A 395 -32.80 80.53 58.28
N THR A 396 -32.01 79.46 58.30
CA THR A 396 -31.09 79.09 57.22
C THR A 396 -31.81 78.78 55.91
N VAL A 397 -32.80 77.87 55.93
CA VAL A 397 -33.46 77.41 54.70
C VAL A 397 -34.31 78.51 54.03
N PRO A 398 -35.11 79.31 54.77
CA PRO A 398 -35.78 80.46 54.17
C PRO A 398 -34.83 81.55 53.68
N LEU A 399 -33.72 81.83 54.37
CA LEU A 399 -32.73 82.82 53.92
C LEU A 399 -32.14 82.44 52.56
N VAL A 400 -31.67 81.21 52.40
CA VAL A 400 -31.14 80.71 51.10
C VAL A 400 -32.21 80.85 50.01
N ARG A 401 -33.44 80.39 50.28
CA ARG A 401 -34.57 80.48 49.33
C ARG A 401 -34.87 81.91 48.89
N ILE A 402 -34.97 82.86 49.82
CA ILE A 402 -35.29 84.26 49.52
C ILE A 402 -34.12 84.97 48.84
N ALA A 403 -32.89 84.74 49.29
CA ALA A 403 -31.69 85.32 48.67
C ALA A 403 -31.50 84.85 47.22
N THR A 404 -31.70 83.55 46.93
CA THR A 404 -31.66 83.02 45.57
C THR A 404 -32.80 83.58 44.70
N GLN A 405 -34.01 83.74 45.24
CA GLN A 405 -35.13 84.37 44.52
C GLN A 405 -34.87 85.84 44.16
N LEU A 406 -34.18 86.59 45.03
CA LEU A 406 -33.76 87.98 44.80
C LEU A 406 -32.49 88.10 43.94
N ARG A 407 -31.77 86.99 43.71
CA ARG A 407 -30.40 86.94 43.17
C ARG A 407 -29.37 87.76 43.98
N GLU A 408 -29.49 87.72 45.30
CA GLU A 408 -28.55 88.38 46.23
C GLU A 408 -27.54 87.38 46.81
N PRO A 409 -26.30 87.29 46.30
CA PRO A 409 -25.33 86.29 46.75
C PRO A 409 -24.64 86.62 48.08
N GLY A 410 -24.66 87.90 48.50
CA GLY A 410 -23.98 88.37 49.71
C GLY A 410 -24.42 87.67 51.02
N PRO A 411 -25.73 87.61 51.33
CA PRO A 411 -26.27 86.92 52.50
C PRO A 411 -25.89 85.44 52.54
N ILE A 412 -25.98 84.74 51.40
CA ILE A 412 -25.71 83.30 51.33
C ILE A 412 -24.21 83.03 51.50
N ALA A 413 -23.35 83.86 50.90
CA ALA A 413 -21.90 83.75 51.07
C ALA A 413 -21.45 84.06 52.51
N ALA A 414 -22.09 85.01 53.18
CA ALA A 414 -21.84 85.30 54.59
C ALA A 414 -22.25 84.11 55.50
N LEU A 415 -23.40 83.49 55.23
CA LEU A 415 -23.84 82.25 55.88
C LEU A 415 -22.84 81.11 55.65
N ALA A 416 -22.47 80.83 54.40
CA ALA A 416 -21.55 79.75 54.06
C ALA A 416 -20.17 79.93 54.70
N LEU A 417 -19.62 81.15 54.71
CA LEU A 417 -18.35 81.46 55.38
C LEU A 417 -18.45 81.37 56.92
N ALA A 418 -19.62 81.62 57.51
CA ALA A 418 -19.85 81.41 58.93
C ALA A 418 -19.93 79.91 59.29
N GLN A 419 -20.65 79.12 58.48
CA GLN A 419 -20.71 77.66 58.60
C GLN A 419 -19.32 77.03 58.43
N LEU A 420 -18.55 77.45 57.42
CA LEU A 420 -17.19 76.98 57.17
C LEU A 420 -16.28 77.20 58.38
N ARG A 421 -16.28 78.40 58.97
CA ARG A 421 -15.49 78.72 60.18
C ARG A 421 -15.93 77.90 61.40
N ALA A 422 -17.24 77.66 61.54
CA ALA A 422 -17.75 76.81 62.61
C ALA A 422 -17.26 75.36 62.46
N ALA A 423 -17.36 74.80 61.24
CA ALA A 423 -16.91 73.46 60.89
C ALA A 423 -15.38 73.28 61.06
N GLU A 424 -14.58 74.29 60.67
CA GLU A 424 -13.13 74.29 60.92
C GLU A 424 -12.77 74.39 62.42
N THR A 425 -13.64 74.98 63.23
CA THR A 425 -13.45 75.07 64.69
C THR A 425 -13.88 73.79 65.41
N SER A 426 -14.88 73.06 64.89
CA SER A 426 -15.32 71.78 65.44
C SER A 426 -14.55 70.57 64.92
N GLY A 427 -13.88 70.69 63.77
CA GLY A 427 -13.29 69.56 63.05
C GLY A 427 -14.33 68.71 62.30
N ASP A 428 -15.48 69.30 61.96
CA ASP A 428 -16.59 68.62 61.29
C ASP A 428 -16.40 68.66 59.75
N ASN A 429 -15.91 67.56 59.20
CA ASN A 429 -15.67 67.40 57.77
C ASN A 429 -16.96 67.47 56.93
N GLN A 430 -18.09 66.96 57.45
CA GLN A 430 -19.37 66.97 56.72
C GLN A 430 -19.91 68.41 56.65
N ALA A 431 -19.94 69.12 57.78
CA ALA A 431 -20.35 70.53 57.81
C ALA A 431 -19.41 71.43 57.00
N LYS A 432 -18.12 71.07 56.91
CA LYS A 432 -17.14 71.75 56.04
C LYS A 432 -17.44 71.51 54.55
N ALA A 433 -17.79 70.28 54.16
CA ALA A 433 -18.22 69.98 52.80
C ALA A 433 -19.53 70.70 52.43
N GLU A 434 -20.54 70.68 53.30
CA GLU A 434 -21.83 71.37 53.10
C GLU A 434 -21.66 72.90 52.95
N ALA A 435 -20.73 73.52 53.70
CA ALA A 435 -20.41 74.93 53.54
C ALA A 435 -19.76 75.25 52.18
N TYR A 436 -18.90 74.35 51.67
CA TYR A 436 -18.32 74.48 50.33
C TYR A 436 -19.33 74.16 49.20
N GLU A 437 -20.27 73.22 49.39
CA GLU A 437 -21.40 73.00 48.47
C GLU A 437 -22.20 74.29 48.28
N LEU A 438 -22.50 75.00 49.38
CA LEU A 438 -23.26 76.23 49.35
C LEU A 438 -22.50 77.35 48.61
N LEU A 439 -21.18 77.45 48.78
CA LEU A 439 -20.32 78.35 47.98
C LEU A 439 -20.35 77.99 46.48
N ALA A 440 -20.16 76.72 46.13
CA ALA A 440 -20.20 76.25 44.74
C ALA A 440 -21.55 76.58 44.06
N THR A 441 -22.64 76.48 44.81
CA THR A 441 -24.01 76.79 44.33
C THR A 441 -24.19 78.30 44.12
N ILE A 442 -23.69 79.15 45.03
CA ILE A 442 -23.72 80.62 44.86
C ILE A 442 -22.93 81.04 43.63
N ASP A 443 -21.70 80.53 43.49
CA ASP A 443 -20.80 80.92 42.42
C ASP A 443 -21.36 80.51 41.04
N LYS A 444 -21.97 79.32 40.96
CA LYS A 444 -22.61 78.82 39.73
C LYS A 444 -23.96 79.47 39.42
N GLU A 445 -24.89 79.55 40.37
CA GLU A 445 -26.27 79.98 40.09
C GLU A 445 -26.50 81.50 40.18
N LEU A 446 -25.70 82.20 40.99
CA LEU A 446 -25.90 83.63 41.29
C LEU A 446 -24.78 84.54 40.80
N ARG A 447 -23.54 84.05 40.67
CA ARG A 447 -22.41 84.84 40.14
C ARG A 447 -22.05 84.55 38.69
N ASP A 448 -22.49 83.41 38.15
CA ASP A 448 -22.11 82.91 36.82
C ASP A 448 -20.57 82.74 36.68
N ASP A 449 -19.91 82.35 37.78
CA ASP A 449 -18.48 82.05 37.86
C ASP A 449 -18.26 80.54 38.02
N PRO A 450 -18.17 79.79 36.90
CA PRO A 450 -17.94 78.36 36.95
C PRO A 450 -16.54 77.99 37.48
N GLY A 451 -15.57 78.90 37.44
CA GLY A 451 -14.21 78.66 37.94
C GLY A 451 -14.16 78.62 39.46
N SER A 452 -14.74 79.64 40.11
CA SER A 452 -14.89 79.65 41.57
C SER A 452 -15.81 78.51 42.04
N ALA A 453 -16.88 78.21 41.29
CA ALA A 453 -17.76 77.09 41.60
C ALA A 453 -17.05 75.72 41.54
N GLN A 454 -16.18 75.50 40.54
CA GLN A 454 -15.36 74.29 40.44
C GLN A 454 -14.43 74.17 41.66
N ILE A 455 -13.68 75.21 42.01
CA ILE A 455 -12.74 75.21 43.15
C ILE A 455 -13.47 74.97 44.48
N ALA A 456 -14.67 75.54 44.65
CA ALA A 456 -15.50 75.28 45.82
C ALA A 456 -15.99 73.82 45.87
N LEU A 457 -16.38 73.23 44.73
CA LEU A 457 -16.81 71.84 44.64
C LEU A 457 -15.65 70.84 44.86
N GLU A 458 -14.45 71.15 44.36
CA GLU A 458 -13.21 70.44 44.68
C GLU A 458 -12.93 70.49 46.19
N SER A 459 -13.07 71.66 46.80
CA SER A 459 -12.89 71.85 48.25
C SER A 459 -13.93 71.09 49.08
N ALA A 460 -15.17 70.98 48.60
CA ALA A 460 -16.21 70.17 49.21
C ALA A 460 -15.86 68.67 49.15
N SER A 461 -15.46 68.18 47.97
CA SER A 461 -15.07 66.78 47.76
C SER A 461 -13.78 66.38 48.49
N GLN A 462 -12.89 67.33 48.78
CA GLN A 462 -11.71 67.10 49.63
C GLN A 462 -12.04 67.13 51.13
N ALA A 463 -13.07 67.88 51.53
CA ALA A 463 -13.51 67.95 52.92
C ALA A 463 -14.23 66.67 53.37
N ASP A 464 -15.16 66.15 52.55
CA ASP A 464 -15.79 64.84 52.74
C ASP A 464 -15.67 63.98 51.47
N PRO A 465 -14.57 63.20 51.34
CA PRO A 465 -14.38 62.31 50.21
C PRO A 465 -15.37 61.15 50.12
N THR A 466 -16.22 60.91 51.13
CA THR A 466 -17.20 59.80 51.14
C THR A 466 -18.51 60.16 50.42
N ARG A 467 -18.70 61.45 50.10
CA ARG A 467 -19.89 61.96 49.40
C ARG A 467 -19.80 61.72 47.89
N VAL A 468 -20.19 60.52 47.47
CA VAL A 468 -20.24 60.08 46.05
C VAL A 468 -21.04 61.07 45.16
N ASP A 469 -22.03 61.77 45.70
CA ASP A 469 -22.79 62.77 44.94
C ASP A 469 -21.98 64.04 44.63
N LEU A 470 -20.95 64.39 45.42
CA LEU A 470 -20.00 65.45 45.09
C LEU A 470 -19.04 65.01 44.00
N MET A 471 -18.54 63.78 44.07
CA MET A 471 -17.69 63.20 43.03
C MET A 471 -18.40 63.17 41.68
N HIS A 472 -19.67 62.74 41.62
CA HIS A 472 -20.46 62.78 40.40
C HIS A 472 -20.87 64.20 39.92
N ARG A 473 -20.89 65.21 40.79
CA ARG A 473 -21.02 66.61 40.34
C ARG A 473 -19.71 67.08 39.72
N LEU A 474 -18.58 66.83 40.39
CA LEU A 474 -17.25 67.24 39.93
C LEU A 474 -16.84 66.55 38.62
N GLU A 475 -17.17 65.27 38.48
CA GLU A 475 -17.10 64.49 37.24
C GLU A 475 -17.81 65.19 36.07
N ARG A 476 -18.98 65.80 36.31
CA ARG A 476 -19.73 66.53 35.28
C ARG A 476 -19.06 67.86 34.93
N GLU A 477 -18.61 68.64 35.91
CA GLU A 477 -17.90 69.90 35.64
C GLU A 477 -16.61 69.65 34.83
N TYR A 478 -15.78 68.68 35.26
CA TYR A 478 -14.58 68.28 34.51
C TYR A 478 -14.90 67.73 33.12
N THR A 479 -15.99 66.98 32.95
CA THR A 479 -16.41 66.47 31.63
C THR A 479 -16.91 67.60 30.72
N VAL A 480 -17.62 68.59 31.25
CA VAL A 480 -18.06 69.78 30.49
C VAL A 480 -16.89 70.68 30.12
N GLY A 481 -15.86 70.75 30.96
CA GLY A 481 -14.61 71.49 30.69
C GLY A 481 -13.53 70.72 29.91
N ASP A 482 -13.80 69.47 29.50
CA ASP A 482 -12.83 68.51 28.90
C ASP A 482 -11.50 68.35 29.69
N GLN A 483 -11.57 68.46 31.02
CA GLN A 483 -10.41 68.43 31.92
C GLN A 483 -9.94 66.98 32.19
N LEU A 484 -9.48 66.30 31.14
CA LEU A 484 -9.01 64.91 31.15
C LEU A 484 -8.05 64.56 32.29
N GLY A 485 -7.04 65.41 32.53
CA GLY A 485 -6.06 65.20 33.58
C GLY A 485 -6.67 65.16 35.00
N GLU A 486 -7.73 65.92 35.24
CA GLU A 486 -8.41 65.96 36.54
C GLU A 486 -9.46 64.85 36.67
N LEU A 487 -10.14 64.47 35.58
CA LEU A 487 -10.94 63.23 35.51
C LEU A 487 -10.10 62.00 35.86
N LEU A 488 -8.86 61.91 35.35
CA LEU A 488 -7.94 60.82 35.64
C LEU A 488 -7.46 60.82 37.09
N ARG A 489 -7.33 61.97 37.76
CA ARG A 489 -7.07 62.02 39.21
C ARG A 489 -8.30 61.60 40.01
N LEU A 490 -9.49 62.08 39.64
CA LEU A 490 -10.75 61.76 40.31
C LEU A 490 -11.03 60.25 40.27
N ARG A 491 -10.87 59.59 39.13
CA ARG A 491 -11.03 58.12 39.02
C ARG A 491 -9.97 57.33 39.79
N ARG A 492 -8.74 57.82 39.94
CA ARG A 492 -7.71 57.19 40.81
C ARG A 492 -8.10 57.31 42.29
N ALA A 493 -8.56 58.47 42.73
CA ALA A 493 -9.06 58.66 44.10
C ALA A 493 -10.32 57.80 44.38
N GLU A 494 -11.22 57.66 43.41
CA GLU A 494 -12.36 56.74 43.47
C GLU A 494 -11.91 55.28 43.61
N LEU A 495 -10.92 54.86 42.83
CA LEU A 495 -10.35 53.50 42.88
C LEU A 495 -9.59 53.21 44.19
N GLU A 496 -9.03 54.21 44.86
CA GLU A 496 -8.43 54.05 46.20
C GLU A 496 -9.49 53.85 47.29
N GLN A 497 -10.71 54.35 47.11
CA GLN A 497 -11.79 54.21 48.09
C GLN A 497 -12.56 52.88 47.98
N ILE A 498 -12.70 52.30 46.79
CA ILE A 498 -13.52 51.08 46.58
C ILE A 498 -12.81 49.84 47.18
N PRO A 499 -13.42 49.15 48.16
CA PRO A 499 -12.82 47.95 48.78
C PRO A 499 -12.51 46.82 47.79
N ALA A 500 -11.48 46.03 48.09
CA ALA A 500 -11.01 44.94 47.23
C ALA A 500 -12.06 43.83 46.99
N GLU A 501 -13.01 43.66 47.91
CA GLU A 501 -14.14 42.74 47.78
C GLU A 501 -15.11 43.12 46.65
N LEU A 502 -15.17 44.41 46.27
CA LEU A 502 -16.05 44.95 45.23
C LEU A 502 -15.37 44.93 43.85
N ALA A 503 -14.71 43.83 43.50
CA ALA A 503 -13.89 43.68 42.30
C ALA A 503 -14.60 44.11 41.00
N LYS A 504 -15.91 43.86 40.84
CA LYS A 504 -16.66 44.29 39.65
C LYS A 504 -16.84 45.81 39.53
N GLU A 505 -16.88 46.51 40.64
CA GLU A 505 -16.99 47.98 40.69
C GLU A 505 -15.60 48.59 40.47
N ARG A 506 -14.55 48.02 41.07
CA ARG A 506 -13.15 48.32 40.75
C ARG A 506 -12.85 48.15 39.26
N ALA A 507 -13.29 47.05 38.65
CA ALA A 507 -13.12 46.79 37.21
C ALA A 507 -13.91 47.77 36.32
N ALA A 508 -15.02 48.34 36.79
CA ALA A 508 -15.72 49.39 36.06
C ALA A 508 -14.92 50.71 36.09
N VAL A 509 -14.46 51.14 37.26
CA VAL A 509 -13.64 52.36 37.42
C VAL A 509 -12.29 52.25 36.70
N LEU A 510 -11.65 51.08 36.74
CA LEU A 510 -10.44 50.78 35.97
C LEU A 510 -10.67 50.85 34.45
N MET A 511 -11.77 50.27 33.95
CA MET A 511 -12.14 50.34 32.54
C MET A 511 -12.38 51.78 32.08
N ASP A 512 -13.08 52.58 32.88
CA ASP A 512 -13.34 54.01 32.58
C ASP A 512 -12.04 54.83 32.64
N THR A 513 -11.15 54.53 33.61
CA THR A 513 -9.81 55.13 33.71
C THR A 513 -8.97 54.81 32.47
N ALA A 514 -9.04 53.59 31.96
CA ALA A 514 -8.37 53.20 30.72
C ALA A 514 -8.95 53.95 29.51
N VAL A 515 -10.27 54.05 29.36
CA VAL A 515 -10.91 54.81 28.25
C VAL A 515 -10.57 56.31 28.31
N LEU A 516 -10.51 56.90 29.50
CA LEU A 516 -10.03 58.28 29.68
C LEU A 516 -8.54 58.41 29.33
N SER A 517 -7.72 57.40 29.64
CA SER A 517 -6.29 57.39 29.33
C SER A 517 -6.02 57.20 27.83
N GLU A 518 -6.87 56.46 27.11
CA GLU A 518 -6.85 56.43 25.64
C GLU A 518 -7.19 57.81 25.05
N ARG A 519 -8.19 58.51 25.61
CA ARG A 519 -8.56 59.87 25.15
C ARG A 519 -7.47 60.91 25.45
N ASP A 520 -6.76 60.76 26.56
CA ASP A 520 -5.59 61.57 26.97
C ASP A 520 -4.27 61.12 26.29
N GLN A 521 -4.33 60.21 25.31
CA GLN A 521 -3.21 59.68 24.52
C GLN A 521 -2.03 59.17 25.37
N ARG A 522 -2.35 58.45 26.45
CA ARG A 522 -1.35 57.84 27.34
C ARG A 522 -0.57 56.73 26.65
N PRO A 523 0.73 56.57 26.99
CA PRO A 523 1.57 55.55 26.38
C PRO A 523 1.02 54.15 26.68
N ASP A 524 1.16 53.24 25.72
CA ASP A 524 0.57 51.89 25.79
C ASP A 524 0.95 51.10 27.04
N ALA A 525 2.10 51.38 27.66
CA ALA A 525 2.49 50.80 28.94
C ALA A 525 1.53 51.15 30.10
N GLU A 526 1.01 52.38 30.17
CA GLU A 526 0.02 52.80 31.17
C GLU A 526 -1.35 52.15 30.88
N LEU A 527 -1.72 52.04 29.59
CA LEU A 527 -2.94 51.34 29.16
C LEU A 527 -2.88 49.83 29.43
N THR A 528 -1.72 49.20 29.21
CA THR A 528 -1.50 47.76 29.40
C THR A 528 -1.73 47.36 30.85
N GLU A 529 -1.15 48.09 31.82
CA GLU A 529 -1.38 47.80 33.24
C GLU A 529 -2.82 48.07 33.67
N LEU A 530 -3.46 49.15 33.20
CA LEU A 530 -4.87 49.41 33.48
C LEU A 530 -5.79 48.29 32.96
N TYR A 531 -5.51 47.71 31.78
CA TYR A 531 -6.27 46.56 31.28
C TYR A 531 -5.92 45.26 32.01
N ARG A 532 -4.66 45.03 32.40
CA ARG A 532 -4.28 43.88 33.25
C ARG A 532 -4.98 43.93 34.60
N GLU A 533 -4.98 45.07 35.28
CA GLU A 533 -5.73 45.26 36.53
C GLU A 533 -7.25 45.10 36.32
N THR A 534 -7.80 45.62 35.22
CA THR A 534 -9.22 45.43 34.88
C THR A 534 -9.57 43.94 34.79
N LEU A 535 -8.74 43.14 34.11
CA LEU A 535 -8.96 41.70 33.92
C LEU A 535 -8.65 40.87 35.16
N ALA A 536 -7.76 41.32 36.04
CA ALA A 536 -7.55 40.69 37.35
C ALA A 536 -8.78 40.84 38.27
N ASN A 537 -9.59 41.89 38.07
CA ASN A 537 -10.81 42.16 38.83
C ASN A 537 -12.09 41.62 38.13
N ASP A 538 -12.16 41.65 36.80
CA ASP A 538 -13.23 41.06 35.98
C ASP A 538 -12.65 40.36 34.72
N PRO A 539 -12.29 39.07 34.81
CA PRO A 539 -11.76 38.32 33.66
C PRO A 539 -12.69 38.23 32.45
N GLY A 540 -13.99 38.53 32.62
CA GLY A 540 -14.98 38.54 31.53
C GLY A 540 -15.06 39.86 30.76
N ARG A 541 -14.23 40.86 31.08
CA ARG A 541 -14.34 42.22 30.55
C ARG A 541 -13.87 42.33 29.09
N ARG A 542 -14.74 41.91 28.15
CA ARG A 542 -14.52 41.87 26.68
C ARG A 542 -13.71 43.04 26.10
N ILE A 543 -14.01 44.28 26.49
CA ILE A 543 -13.33 45.46 25.92
C ILE A 543 -11.86 45.51 26.37
N ALA A 544 -11.58 45.24 27.64
CA ALA A 544 -10.21 45.13 28.16
C ALA A 544 -9.46 43.94 27.53
N LEU A 545 -10.10 42.79 27.35
CA LEU A 545 -9.51 41.65 26.62
C LEU A 545 -9.08 42.05 25.21
N LEU A 546 -9.99 42.61 24.40
CA LEU A 546 -9.72 42.97 23.01
C LEU A 546 -8.70 44.11 22.87
N LYS A 547 -8.67 45.07 23.80
CA LYS A 547 -7.70 46.16 23.81
C LYS A 547 -6.31 45.70 24.26
N LEU A 548 -6.22 44.91 25.33
CA LEU A 548 -4.96 44.35 25.80
C LEU A 548 -4.35 43.41 24.75
N GLU A 549 -5.15 42.54 24.13
CA GLU A 549 -4.71 41.71 23.01
C GLU A 549 -4.10 42.56 21.88
N ALA A 550 -4.78 43.64 21.47
CA ALA A 550 -4.34 44.48 20.35
C ALA A 550 -3.06 45.26 20.65
N ILE A 551 -2.82 45.62 21.91
CA ILE A 551 -1.56 46.24 22.36
C ILE A 551 -0.46 45.17 22.45
N VAL A 552 -0.72 44.04 23.09
CA VAL A 552 0.26 42.96 23.29
C VAL A 552 0.70 42.37 21.94
N ARG A 553 -0.18 42.22 20.93
CA ARG A 553 0.21 41.75 19.59
C ARG A 553 1.19 42.70 18.89
N GLN A 554 1.14 44.01 19.13
CA GLN A 554 2.15 44.95 18.59
C GLN A 554 3.54 44.71 19.18
N GLY A 555 3.64 44.10 20.37
CA GLY A 555 4.89 43.61 20.96
C GLY A 555 5.41 42.29 20.36
N GLY A 556 4.64 41.65 19.48
CA GLY A 556 4.96 40.34 18.88
C GLY A 556 4.42 39.14 19.67
N ALA A 557 4.72 37.93 19.18
CA ALA A 557 4.24 36.69 19.77
C ALA A 557 4.75 36.50 21.21
N SER A 558 3.83 36.17 22.13
CA SER A 558 4.12 35.94 23.55
C SER A 558 3.13 34.95 24.15
N GLU A 559 3.51 34.29 25.25
CA GLU A 559 2.57 33.41 25.96
C GLU A 559 1.37 34.16 26.56
N GLU A 560 1.52 35.46 26.84
CA GLU A 560 0.41 36.31 27.27
C GLU A 560 -0.60 36.50 26.13
N LEU A 561 -0.13 36.80 24.92
CA LEU A 561 -0.95 36.93 23.73
C LEU A 561 -1.76 35.66 23.45
N ALA A 562 -1.13 34.49 23.42
CA ALA A 562 -1.83 33.23 23.14
C ALA A 562 -2.92 32.90 24.20
N LYS A 563 -2.69 33.28 25.46
CA LYS A 563 -3.65 33.11 26.56
C LYS A 563 -4.82 34.10 26.45
N LEU A 564 -4.56 35.34 26.05
CA LEU A 564 -5.60 36.34 25.75
C LEU A 564 -6.44 35.91 24.53
N GLU A 565 -5.82 35.39 23.49
CA GLU A 565 -6.50 34.89 22.29
C GLU A 565 -7.41 33.69 22.60
N GLU A 566 -6.98 32.74 23.45
CA GLU A 566 -7.84 31.64 23.93
C GLU A 566 -8.98 32.14 24.84
N GLN A 567 -8.75 33.15 25.69
CA GLN A 567 -9.81 33.79 26.50
C GLN A 567 -10.84 34.52 25.63
N ILE A 568 -10.40 35.20 24.57
CA ILE A 568 -11.30 35.86 23.61
C ILE A 568 -12.07 34.82 22.79
N ALA A 569 -11.44 33.70 22.39
CA ALA A 569 -12.15 32.60 21.74
C ALA A 569 -13.27 32.04 22.63
N ALA A 570 -13.04 31.90 23.95
CA ALA A 570 -14.08 31.51 24.90
C ALA A 570 -15.22 32.54 25.00
N TYR A 571 -14.93 33.85 24.93
CA TYR A 571 -15.97 34.89 24.90
C TYR A 571 -16.91 34.79 23.68
N PHE A 572 -16.41 34.31 22.53
CA PHE A 572 -17.20 34.14 21.30
C PHE A 572 -17.97 32.81 21.21
N GLU A 573 -18.16 32.09 22.32
CA GLU A 573 -18.99 30.88 22.36
C GLU A 573 -20.42 31.17 21.83
N GLY A 574 -20.76 30.56 20.69
CA GLY A 574 -22.00 30.81 19.94
C GLY A 574 -21.81 31.52 18.59
N ASP A 575 -20.69 32.20 18.36
CA ASP A 575 -20.22 32.63 17.03
C ASP A 575 -19.03 31.77 16.62
N ALA A 576 -19.32 30.65 15.97
CA ALA A 576 -18.31 29.68 15.55
C ALA A 576 -17.22 30.29 14.65
N ARG A 577 -17.53 31.32 13.84
CA ARG A 577 -16.55 31.94 12.94
C ARG A 577 -15.59 32.84 13.71
N ALA A 578 -16.10 33.65 14.64
CA ALA A 578 -15.25 34.47 15.49
C ALA A 578 -14.41 33.60 16.44
N GLN A 579 -15.03 32.60 17.07
CA GLN A 579 -14.35 31.68 17.99
C GLN A 579 -13.24 30.86 17.29
N ALA A 580 -13.49 30.32 16.10
CA ALA A 580 -12.47 29.62 15.32
C ALA A 580 -11.31 30.56 14.89
N ALA A 581 -11.60 31.81 14.51
CA ALA A 581 -10.57 32.78 14.14
C ALA A 581 -9.64 33.15 15.33
N PHE A 582 -10.16 33.26 16.55
CA PHE A 582 -9.32 33.50 17.73
C PHE A 582 -8.54 32.25 18.19
N PHE A 583 -9.09 31.05 18.05
CA PHE A 583 -8.31 29.81 18.22
C PHE A 583 -7.22 29.64 17.14
N THR A 584 -7.47 30.07 15.91
CA THR A 584 -6.46 30.11 14.83
C THR A 584 -5.29 31.00 15.23
N ARG A 585 -5.58 32.24 15.66
CA ARG A 585 -4.57 33.20 16.12
C ARG A 585 -3.75 32.70 17.31
N ALA A 586 -4.40 32.09 18.32
CA ALA A 586 -3.69 31.45 19.42
C ALA A 586 -2.74 30.34 18.93
N GLY A 587 -3.13 29.59 17.90
CA GLY A 587 -2.28 28.62 17.21
C GLY A 587 -1.10 29.25 16.48
N GLU A 588 -1.33 30.34 15.75
CA GLU A 588 -0.29 31.11 15.04
C GLU A 588 0.76 31.66 16.02
N THR A 589 0.32 32.34 17.09
CA THR A 589 1.17 32.86 18.18
C THR A 589 2.03 31.75 18.80
N LEU A 590 1.43 30.58 19.11
CA LEU A 590 2.17 29.44 19.68
C LEU A 590 3.14 28.80 18.66
N ALA A 591 2.79 28.80 17.38
CA ALA A 591 3.66 28.30 16.32
C ALA A 591 4.87 29.22 16.08
N GLU A 592 4.71 30.55 16.20
CA GLU A 592 5.83 31.51 16.19
C GLU A 592 6.79 31.28 17.35
N LEU A 593 6.25 31.14 18.58
CA LEU A 593 6.99 30.77 19.80
C LEU A 593 7.66 29.38 19.74
N GLY A 594 7.33 28.54 18.74
CA GLY A 594 7.85 27.20 18.58
C GLY A 594 7.19 26.14 19.47
N GLN A 595 6.10 26.47 20.16
CA GLN A 595 5.31 25.54 20.98
C GLN A 595 4.33 24.75 20.09
N ILE A 596 4.88 23.96 19.15
CA ILE A 596 4.11 23.38 18.03
C ILE A 596 2.96 22.47 18.49
N ASP A 597 3.17 21.61 19.48
CA ASP A 597 2.12 20.70 19.98
C ASP A 597 0.91 21.48 20.53
N ALA A 598 1.17 22.60 21.23
CA ALA A 598 0.15 23.50 21.74
C ALA A 598 -0.54 24.29 20.63
N ALA A 599 0.21 24.70 19.59
CA ALA A 599 -0.36 25.33 18.41
C ALA A 599 -1.34 24.41 17.68
N VAL A 600 -0.94 23.15 17.44
CA VAL A 600 -1.75 22.08 16.88
C VAL A 600 -3.04 21.86 17.69
N GLU A 601 -2.97 21.86 19.03
CA GLU A 601 -4.17 21.81 19.88
C GLU A 601 -5.15 22.96 19.59
N LYS A 602 -4.67 24.20 19.43
CA LYS A 602 -5.54 25.36 19.17
C LYS A 602 -6.15 25.32 17.77
N PHE A 603 -5.40 24.94 16.73
CA PHE A 603 -5.99 24.75 15.41
C PHE A 603 -7.01 23.59 15.39
N GLY A 604 -6.73 22.51 16.12
CA GLY A 604 -7.68 21.41 16.33
C GLY A 604 -8.97 21.87 17.03
N LYS A 605 -8.89 22.79 17.99
CA LYS A 605 -10.06 23.45 18.60
C LYS A 605 -10.81 24.35 17.61
N ALA A 606 -10.11 25.16 16.81
CA ALA A 606 -10.72 26.00 15.78
C ALA A 606 -11.56 25.17 14.78
N GLU A 607 -11.00 24.05 14.32
CA GLU A 607 -11.65 23.12 13.40
C GLU A 607 -12.77 22.27 14.05
N GLN A 608 -12.73 22.04 15.37
CA GLN A 608 -13.86 21.46 16.11
C GLN A 608 -15.05 22.43 16.22
N VAL A 609 -14.77 23.73 16.38
CA VAL A 609 -15.77 24.80 16.47
C VAL A 609 -16.38 25.11 15.10
N MET A 610 -15.54 25.23 14.06
CA MET A 610 -15.96 25.49 12.69
C MET A 610 -15.25 24.52 11.73
N PRO A 611 -15.83 23.34 11.48
CA PRO A 611 -15.27 22.38 10.52
C PRO A 611 -15.11 23.00 9.13
N GLY A 612 -13.92 22.85 8.56
CA GLY A 612 -13.52 23.48 7.31
C GLY A 612 -13.07 24.94 7.44
N HIS A 613 -12.58 25.38 8.60
CA HIS A 613 -12.04 26.74 8.74
C HIS A 613 -10.65 26.83 8.08
N VAL A 614 -10.61 27.17 6.78
CA VAL A 614 -9.38 27.16 5.97
C VAL A 614 -8.16 27.82 6.65
N PRO A 615 -8.26 29.01 7.28
CA PRO A 615 -7.12 29.60 8.00
C PRO A 615 -6.56 28.73 9.12
N ALA A 616 -7.42 28.03 9.88
CA ALA A 616 -6.96 27.08 10.90
C ALA A 616 -6.26 25.87 10.27
N LEU A 617 -6.77 25.37 9.14
CA LEU A 617 -6.21 24.21 8.45
C LEU A 617 -4.86 24.53 7.78
N GLU A 618 -4.69 25.76 7.29
CA GLU A 618 -3.41 26.24 6.75
C GLU A 618 -2.39 26.55 7.85
N GLY A 619 -2.81 27.21 8.94
CA GLY A 619 -2.00 27.41 10.13
C GLY A 619 -1.54 26.09 10.77
N TRP A 620 -2.45 25.12 10.91
CA TRP A 620 -2.16 23.76 11.39
C TRP A 620 -1.13 23.08 10.49
N ARG A 621 -1.38 23.06 9.16
CA ARG A 621 -0.48 22.44 8.19
C ARG A 621 0.92 23.08 8.22
N ALA A 622 1.02 24.41 8.34
CA ALA A 622 2.30 25.12 8.44
C ALA A 622 3.03 24.86 9.76
N ALA A 623 2.33 24.92 10.90
CA ALA A 623 2.89 24.66 12.22
C ALA A 623 3.36 23.21 12.37
N ALA A 624 2.51 22.24 11.98
CA ALA A 624 2.85 20.83 11.98
C ALA A 624 4.04 20.52 11.07
N LEU A 625 4.17 21.20 9.92
CA LEU A 625 5.32 21.06 9.02
C LEU A 625 6.61 21.60 9.67
N LYS A 626 6.53 22.75 10.35
CA LYS A 626 7.64 23.33 11.14
C LYS A 626 8.08 22.41 12.28
N GLY A 627 7.14 21.70 12.92
CA GLY A 627 7.41 20.70 13.98
C GLY A 627 7.70 19.28 13.51
N GLN A 628 7.64 18.99 12.20
CA GLN A 628 7.78 17.63 11.62
C GLN A 628 6.72 16.62 12.11
N LEU A 629 5.52 17.11 12.46
CA LEU A 629 4.36 16.30 12.86
C LEU A 629 3.64 15.78 11.60
N TRP A 630 4.21 14.78 10.94
CA TRP A 630 3.81 14.37 9.60
C TRP A 630 2.35 13.86 9.48
N ILE A 631 1.79 13.28 10.55
CA ILE A 631 0.39 12.83 10.57
C ILE A 631 -0.55 14.04 10.56
N ASP A 632 -0.32 15.02 11.44
CA ASP A 632 -1.03 16.30 11.51
C ASP A 632 -0.96 17.09 10.20
N VAL A 633 0.22 17.15 9.56
CA VAL A 633 0.39 17.78 8.23
C VAL A 633 -0.54 17.16 7.19
N ALA A 634 -0.65 15.83 7.18
CA ALA A 634 -1.49 15.10 6.24
C ALA A 634 -2.98 15.15 6.59
N GLU A 635 -3.33 15.18 7.87
CA GLU A 635 -4.70 15.38 8.34
C GLU A 635 -5.20 16.78 8.00
N ALA A 636 -4.44 17.83 8.32
CA ALA A 636 -4.79 19.21 8.00
C ALA A 636 -4.98 19.42 6.49
N ALA A 637 -4.09 18.87 5.65
CA ALA A 637 -4.23 18.89 4.19
C ALA A 637 -5.47 18.11 3.70
N THR A 638 -5.77 16.95 4.31
CA THR A 638 -6.94 16.13 3.97
C THR A 638 -8.25 16.82 4.34
N ARG A 639 -8.29 17.50 5.50
CA ARG A 639 -9.43 18.34 5.90
C ARG A 639 -9.57 19.55 4.99
N GLN A 640 -8.47 20.23 4.64
CA GLN A 640 -8.48 21.39 3.73
C GLN A 640 -9.07 21.03 2.36
N ALA A 641 -8.72 19.87 1.80
CA ALA A 641 -9.27 19.37 0.54
C ALA A 641 -10.80 19.10 0.58
N SER A 642 -11.38 18.88 1.76
CA SER A 642 -12.81 18.61 1.91
C SER A 642 -13.69 19.87 1.94
N VAL A 643 -13.11 21.04 2.20
CA VAL A 643 -13.86 22.30 2.38
C VAL A 643 -14.43 22.84 1.07
N GLY A 644 -13.68 22.68 -0.02
CA GLY A 644 -14.01 23.22 -1.33
C GLY A 644 -12.77 23.57 -2.14
N GLY A 645 -12.99 23.84 -3.43
CA GLY A 645 -11.95 24.03 -4.43
C GLY A 645 -12.35 23.37 -5.75
N ASP A 646 -11.54 23.57 -6.78
CA ASP A 646 -11.68 22.84 -8.05
C ASP A 646 -11.26 21.36 -7.89
N ALA A 647 -11.27 20.59 -8.98
CA ALA A 647 -10.80 19.21 -8.97
C ALA A 647 -9.31 19.13 -8.62
N ASP A 648 -8.50 20.04 -9.17
CA ASP A 648 -7.05 19.97 -9.13
C ASP A 648 -6.46 20.38 -7.78
N THR A 649 -6.97 21.43 -7.13
CA THR A 649 -6.53 21.85 -5.78
C THR A 649 -6.84 20.76 -4.76
N ARG A 650 -8.02 20.12 -4.85
CA ARG A 650 -8.41 19.02 -3.95
C ARG A 650 -7.56 17.78 -4.20
N ALA A 651 -7.29 17.45 -5.47
CA ALA A 651 -6.39 16.37 -5.84
C ALA A 651 -4.96 16.63 -5.36
N ALA A 652 -4.44 17.86 -5.48
CA ALA A 652 -3.10 18.26 -5.04
C ALA A 652 -2.95 18.24 -3.51
N LEU A 653 -3.98 18.67 -2.75
CA LEU A 653 -3.97 18.60 -1.29
C LEU A 653 -4.03 17.15 -0.77
N HIS A 654 -4.85 16.29 -1.37
CA HIS A 654 -4.86 14.85 -1.07
C HIS A 654 -3.57 14.15 -1.54
N HIS A 655 -2.97 14.56 -2.66
CA HIS A 655 -1.66 14.11 -3.10
C HIS A 655 -0.58 14.46 -2.07
N PHE A 656 -0.53 15.72 -1.63
CA PHE A 656 0.41 16.20 -0.61
C PHE A 656 0.27 15.42 0.70
N ALA A 657 -0.97 15.18 1.16
CA ALA A 657 -1.22 14.33 2.32
C ALA A 657 -0.65 12.91 2.12
N GLY A 658 -0.90 12.28 0.97
CA GLY A 658 -0.35 10.96 0.62
C GLY A 658 1.18 10.94 0.55
N VAL A 659 1.81 11.97 -0.03
CA VAL A 659 3.27 12.11 -0.09
C VAL A 659 3.88 12.22 1.31
N VAL A 660 3.28 13.01 2.20
CA VAL A 660 3.76 13.15 3.58
C VAL A 660 3.60 11.83 4.36
N LEU A 661 2.47 11.14 4.17
CA LEU A 661 2.24 9.83 4.80
C LEU A 661 3.20 8.74 4.28
N MET A 662 3.50 8.75 2.98
CA MET A 662 4.41 7.82 2.32
C MET A 662 5.89 8.12 2.67
N ASP A 663 6.36 9.33 2.40
CA ASP A 663 7.79 9.67 2.40
C ASP A 663 8.32 10.13 3.78
N LYS A 664 7.42 10.41 4.74
CA LYS A 664 7.80 10.96 6.07
C LYS A 664 7.19 10.21 7.26
N ALA A 665 5.88 9.94 7.24
CA ALA A 665 5.25 9.18 8.32
C ALA A 665 5.47 7.66 8.20
N LEU A 666 5.77 7.16 6.99
CA LEU A 666 5.93 5.74 6.65
C LEU A 666 4.65 4.91 6.91
N VAL A 667 3.47 5.49 6.67
CA VAL A 667 2.15 4.86 6.91
C VAL A 667 1.43 4.56 5.59
N GLY A 668 1.76 3.40 5.00
CA GLY A 668 1.28 2.95 3.68
C GLY A 668 -0.24 3.01 3.51
N ASP A 669 -1.01 2.36 4.39
CA ASP A 669 -2.49 2.32 4.33
C ASP A 669 -3.13 3.71 4.22
N GLN A 670 -2.62 4.67 5.00
CA GLN A 670 -3.14 6.04 5.02
C GLN A 670 -2.69 6.82 3.79
N ALA A 671 -1.45 6.62 3.32
CA ALA A 671 -0.97 7.19 2.07
C ALA A 671 -1.81 6.71 0.87
N MET A 672 -2.11 5.41 0.80
CA MET A 672 -3.01 4.83 -0.19
C MET A 672 -4.41 5.44 -0.13
N ALA A 673 -4.99 5.59 1.07
CA ALA A 673 -6.29 6.23 1.24
C ALA A 673 -6.29 7.71 0.78
N ALA A 674 -5.19 8.44 0.97
CA ALA A 674 -5.03 9.80 0.50
C ALA A 674 -4.85 9.88 -1.03
N PHE A 675 -3.99 9.02 -1.63
CA PHE A 675 -3.85 8.97 -3.09
C PHE A 675 -5.13 8.51 -3.80
N ARG A 676 -5.91 7.59 -3.20
CA ARG A 676 -7.22 7.19 -3.71
C ARG A 676 -8.17 8.40 -3.79
N ARG A 677 -8.28 9.20 -2.72
CA ARG A 677 -9.06 10.45 -2.71
C ARG A 677 -8.53 11.50 -3.70
N ALA A 678 -7.22 11.57 -3.92
CA ALA A 678 -6.64 12.45 -4.94
C ALA A 678 -7.10 12.07 -6.36
N LEU A 679 -7.22 10.76 -6.63
CA LEU A 679 -7.67 10.22 -7.91
C LEU A 679 -9.20 10.21 -8.05
N GLU A 680 -9.94 10.13 -6.95
CA GLU A 680 -11.39 10.40 -6.91
C GLU A 680 -11.70 11.88 -7.24
N ALA A 681 -10.83 12.81 -6.82
CA ALA A 681 -10.94 14.23 -7.14
C ALA A 681 -10.50 14.57 -8.57
N ASN A 682 -9.36 14.03 -9.03
CA ASN A 682 -8.93 14.09 -10.44
C ASN A 682 -8.27 12.75 -10.89
N PRO A 683 -8.97 11.90 -11.67
CA PRO A 683 -8.42 10.66 -12.20
C PRO A 683 -7.18 10.83 -13.11
N SER A 684 -6.99 12.02 -13.68
CA SER A 684 -5.85 12.37 -14.53
C SER A 684 -4.60 12.78 -13.74
N HIS A 685 -4.66 12.90 -12.42
CA HIS A 685 -3.54 13.36 -11.57
C HIS A 685 -2.36 12.37 -11.54
N ARG A 686 -1.38 12.57 -12.43
CA ARG A 686 -0.26 11.67 -12.75
C ARG A 686 0.48 11.14 -11.52
N ASP A 687 0.87 12.02 -10.59
CA ASP A 687 1.84 11.63 -9.56
C ASP A 687 1.20 10.80 -8.42
N SER A 688 -0.08 11.05 -8.11
CA SER A 688 -0.91 10.19 -7.26
C SER A 688 -1.09 8.80 -7.87
N PHE A 689 -1.34 8.72 -9.18
CA PHE A 689 -1.44 7.44 -9.90
C PHE A 689 -0.11 6.67 -9.84
N MET A 690 1.02 7.34 -10.09
CA MET A 690 2.35 6.71 -10.02
C MET A 690 2.68 6.21 -8.60
N ARG A 691 2.41 7.00 -7.56
CA ARG A 691 2.70 6.60 -6.16
C ARG A 691 1.76 5.52 -5.64
N MET A 692 0.46 5.63 -5.93
CA MET A 692 -0.52 4.57 -5.61
C MET A 692 -0.16 3.27 -6.31
N ARG A 693 0.28 3.33 -7.58
CA ARG A 693 0.77 2.17 -8.32
C ARG A 693 1.99 1.53 -7.64
N ILE A 694 2.99 2.31 -7.23
CA ILE A 694 4.19 1.78 -6.56
C ILE A 694 3.79 1.04 -5.27
N LEU A 695 2.97 1.66 -4.41
CA LEU A 695 2.51 1.02 -3.17
C LEU A 695 1.76 -0.29 -3.44
N LEU A 696 0.85 -0.31 -4.42
CA LEU A 696 0.11 -1.52 -4.82
C LEU A 696 0.99 -2.61 -5.46
N GLU A 697 2.08 -2.23 -6.13
CA GLU A 697 3.09 -3.15 -6.68
C GLU A 697 4.01 -3.71 -5.57
N GLU A 698 4.33 -2.92 -4.53
CA GLU A 698 5.12 -3.33 -3.36
C GLU A 698 4.31 -4.24 -2.41
N ASP A 699 3.05 -3.91 -2.13
CA ASP A 699 2.13 -4.72 -1.30
C ASP A 699 1.56 -5.95 -2.03
N ALA A 700 1.87 -6.13 -3.32
CA ALA A 700 1.32 -7.17 -4.19
C ALA A 700 -0.23 -7.21 -4.25
N ASN A 701 -0.89 -6.06 -4.05
CA ASN A 701 -2.34 -5.91 -4.11
C ASN A 701 -2.81 -5.81 -5.58
N HIS A 702 -2.76 -6.95 -6.26
CA HIS A 702 -3.02 -7.08 -7.70
C HIS A 702 -4.46 -6.73 -8.10
N ASP A 703 -5.45 -6.96 -7.22
CA ASP A 703 -6.85 -6.63 -7.48
C ASP A 703 -7.08 -5.12 -7.54
N GLU A 704 -6.62 -4.36 -6.53
CA GLU A 704 -6.77 -2.90 -6.53
C GLU A 704 -5.86 -2.23 -7.58
N LEU A 705 -4.69 -2.82 -7.88
CA LEU A 705 -3.85 -2.36 -9.00
C LEU A 705 -4.58 -2.47 -10.34
N ALA A 706 -5.34 -3.54 -10.59
CA ALA A 706 -6.13 -3.67 -11.81
C ALA A 706 -7.24 -2.60 -11.89
N ILE A 707 -7.90 -2.29 -10.77
CA ILE A 707 -8.90 -1.22 -10.70
C ILE A 707 -8.26 0.15 -10.97
N LEU A 708 -7.11 0.45 -10.36
CA LEU A 708 -6.36 1.70 -10.57
C LEU A 708 -5.98 1.90 -12.04
N LEU A 709 -5.42 0.86 -12.67
CA LEU A 709 -5.02 0.90 -14.09
C LEU A 709 -6.25 1.02 -15.01
N ALA A 710 -7.35 0.34 -14.70
CA ALA A 710 -8.59 0.41 -15.49
C ALA A 710 -9.23 1.80 -15.45
N ASN A 711 -9.38 2.39 -14.26
CA ASN A 711 -9.92 3.74 -14.09
C ASN A 711 -9.06 4.78 -14.84
N ARG A 712 -7.73 4.62 -14.84
CA ARG A 712 -6.84 5.50 -15.61
C ARG A 712 -7.10 5.42 -17.12
N LEU A 713 -7.37 4.22 -17.67
CA LEU A 713 -7.64 4.06 -19.11
C LEU A 713 -8.90 4.78 -19.61
N GLU A 714 -9.89 5.03 -18.75
CA GLU A 714 -11.11 5.75 -19.14
C GLU A 714 -10.84 7.23 -19.44
N HIS A 715 -9.85 7.81 -18.76
CA HIS A 715 -9.47 9.23 -18.89
C HIS A 715 -8.18 9.47 -19.68
N GLU A 716 -7.34 8.44 -19.87
CA GLU A 716 -6.10 8.53 -20.63
C GLU A 716 -6.38 8.73 -22.14
N PRO A 717 -5.89 9.81 -22.78
CA PRO A 717 -6.03 10.02 -24.23
C PRO A 717 -5.32 8.91 -25.04
N PRO A 718 -5.56 8.78 -26.37
CA PRO A 718 -4.83 7.84 -27.22
C PRO A 718 -3.34 8.22 -27.29
N SER A 719 -2.56 7.67 -26.36
CA SER A 719 -1.16 7.98 -26.09
C SER A 719 -0.31 6.71 -26.05
N ARG A 720 1.02 6.85 -26.07
CA ARG A 720 1.91 5.72 -25.79
C ARG A 720 1.74 5.21 -24.35
N GLU A 721 1.41 6.10 -23.40
CA GLU A 721 1.17 5.72 -22.00
C GLU A 721 -0.08 4.82 -21.89
N LYS A 722 -1.13 5.07 -22.70
CA LYS A 722 -2.30 4.18 -22.81
C LYS A 722 -1.94 2.74 -23.21
N ILE A 723 -1.01 2.56 -24.15
CA ILE A 723 -0.52 1.25 -24.58
C ILE A 723 0.22 0.54 -23.44
N GLU A 724 1.08 1.26 -22.71
CA GLU A 724 1.80 0.69 -21.55
C GLU A 724 0.85 0.33 -20.39
N ILE A 725 -0.24 1.09 -20.17
CA ILE A 725 -1.26 0.78 -19.15
C ILE A 725 -2.08 -0.47 -19.55
N HIS A 726 -2.52 -0.57 -20.81
CA HIS A 726 -3.13 -1.82 -21.31
C HIS A 726 -2.17 -3.01 -21.19
N ARG A 727 -0.85 -2.81 -21.41
CA ARG A 727 0.15 -3.88 -21.27
C ARG A 727 0.30 -4.32 -19.81
N ALA A 728 0.40 -3.38 -18.88
CA ALA A 728 0.44 -3.66 -17.44
C ALA A 728 -0.80 -4.44 -16.98
N LEU A 729 -2.00 -4.01 -17.41
CA LEU A 729 -3.25 -4.76 -17.16
C LEU A 729 -3.23 -6.16 -17.76
N ALA A 730 -2.79 -6.31 -19.01
CA ALA A 730 -2.79 -7.60 -19.69
C ALA A 730 -1.82 -8.62 -19.02
N GLU A 731 -0.67 -8.14 -18.54
CA GLU A 731 0.29 -8.93 -17.79
C GLU A 731 -0.22 -9.26 -16.37
N LEU A 732 -0.86 -8.29 -15.70
CA LEU A 732 -1.47 -8.46 -14.36
C LEU A 732 -2.63 -9.47 -14.38
N SER A 733 -3.58 -9.31 -15.31
CA SER A 733 -4.71 -10.22 -15.51
C SER A 733 -4.22 -11.64 -15.86
N ARG A 734 -3.19 -11.78 -16.70
CA ARG A 734 -2.64 -13.10 -17.07
C ARG A 734 -1.93 -13.79 -15.91
N ASN A 735 -1.03 -13.07 -15.23
CA ASN A 735 -0.02 -13.70 -14.37
C ASN A 735 -0.48 -13.86 -12.92
N PHE A 736 -1.34 -12.96 -12.43
CA PHE A 736 -1.73 -12.90 -11.01
C PHE A 736 -3.22 -13.15 -10.80
N LEU A 737 -4.09 -12.51 -11.59
CA LEU A 737 -5.55 -12.64 -11.42
C LEU A 737 -6.15 -13.89 -12.10
N GLY A 738 -5.42 -14.50 -13.04
CA GLY A 738 -5.87 -15.64 -13.84
C GLY A 738 -6.94 -15.32 -14.90
N ASP A 739 -7.34 -14.05 -15.05
CA ASP A 739 -8.28 -13.60 -16.08
C ASP A 739 -7.63 -13.57 -17.47
N ARG A 740 -7.64 -14.73 -18.11
CA ARG A 740 -7.20 -14.94 -19.48
C ARG A 740 -7.99 -14.13 -20.52
N GLU A 741 -9.26 -13.82 -20.28
CA GLU A 741 -10.09 -13.08 -21.26
C GLU A 741 -9.91 -11.57 -21.12
N GLY A 742 -9.81 -11.02 -19.91
CA GLY A 742 -9.39 -9.64 -19.68
C GLY A 742 -7.97 -9.37 -20.18
N ALA A 743 -7.06 -10.34 -20.00
CA ALA A 743 -5.72 -10.27 -20.62
C ALA A 743 -5.81 -10.20 -22.16
N LYS A 744 -6.55 -11.13 -22.79
CA LYS A 744 -6.80 -11.12 -24.24
C LYS A 744 -7.45 -9.83 -24.74
N LYS A 745 -8.44 -9.28 -24.01
CA LYS A 745 -9.08 -8.00 -24.35
C LYS A 745 -8.03 -6.88 -24.41
N ASN A 746 -7.23 -6.71 -23.35
CA ASN A 746 -6.21 -5.67 -23.31
C ASN A 746 -5.13 -5.86 -24.40
N TYR A 747 -4.68 -7.08 -24.69
CA TYR A 747 -3.77 -7.32 -25.82
C TYR A 747 -4.40 -6.99 -27.19
N ARG A 748 -5.72 -7.10 -27.36
CA ARG A 748 -6.41 -6.67 -28.60
C ARG A 748 -6.50 -5.14 -28.71
N GLU A 749 -6.69 -4.39 -27.61
CA GLU A 749 -6.64 -2.92 -27.62
C GLU A 749 -5.23 -2.40 -27.96
N ILE A 750 -4.18 -3.08 -27.49
CA ILE A 750 -2.80 -2.82 -27.91
C ILE A 750 -2.66 -3.00 -29.42
N LEU A 751 -3.16 -4.11 -29.99
CA LEU A 751 -3.08 -4.38 -31.43
C LEU A 751 -3.97 -3.47 -32.29
N ALA A 752 -5.01 -2.85 -31.71
CA ALA A 752 -5.76 -1.79 -32.37
C ALA A 752 -4.96 -0.48 -32.48
N SER A 753 -4.01 -0.26 -31.58
CA SER A 753 -3.15 0.94 -31.51
C SER A 753 -1.81 0.76 -32.25
N ASP A 754 -1.13 -0.39 -32.05
CA ASP A 754 0.02 -0.85 -32.82
C ASP A 754 -0.22 -2.30 -33.30
N PRO A 755 -0.69 -2.49 -34.55
CA PRO A 755 -0.89 -3.82 -35.14
C PRO A 755 0.36 -4.71 -35.22
N ASN A 756 1.55 -4.16 -34.98
CA ASN A 756 2.83 -4.85 -35.10
C ASN A 756 3.44 -5.29 -33.75
N ASP A 757 2.76 -5.10 -32.61
CA ASP A 757 3.28 -5.51 -31.30
C ASP A 757 3.48 -7.04 -31.22
N LEU A 758 4.74 -7.46 -31.34
CA LEU A 758 5.18 -8.86 -31.26
C LEU A 758 4.84 -9.54 -29.93
N ARG A 759 4.77 -8.79 -28.82
CA ARG A 759 4.43 -9.31 -27.49
C ARG A 759 2.93 -9.56 -27.38
N ALA A 760 2.10 -8.66 -27.89
CA ALA A 760 0.64 -8.84 -27.90
C ALA A 760 0.22 -10.04 -28.76
N HIS A 761 0.78 -10.19 -29.98
CA HIS A 761 0.58 -11.39 -30.80
C HIS A 761 1.09 -12.67 -30.11
N ALA A 762 2.23 -12.61 -29.39
CA ALA A 762 2.75 -13.75 -28.63
C ALA A 762 1.83 -14.16 -27.47
N ALA A 763 1.36 -13.20 -26.68
CA ALA A 763 0.54 -13.47 -25.51
C ALA A 763 -0.86 -13.99 -25.90
N ILE A 764 -1.49 -13.42 -26.95
CA ILE A 764 -2.75 -13.95 -27.49
C ILE A 764 -2.56 -15.39 -27.98
N ALA A 765 -1.47 -15.69 -28.71
CA ALA A 765 -1.17 -17.03 -29.18
C ALA A 765 -0.99 -18.05 -28.04
N ASP A 766 -0.30 -17.67 -26.96
CA ASP A 766 -0.08 -18.55 -25.81
C ASP A 766 -1.39 -18.76 -25.01
N ILE A 767 -2.15 -17.69 -24.72
CA ILE A 767 -3.42 -17.81 -23.99
C ILE A 767 -4.44 -18.63 -24.81
N ALA A 768 -4.52 -18.42 -26.12
CA ALA A 768 -5.38 -19.23 -27.01
C ALA A 768 -4.93 -20.70 -27.07
N TRP A 769 -3.63 -20.98 -27.02
CA TRP A 769 -3.10 -22.34 -26.92
C TRP A 769 -3.48 -23.00 -25.58
N GLU A 770 -3.32 -22.29 -24.46
CA GLU A 770 -3.70 -22.76 -23.11
C GLU A 770 -5.22 -23.08 -23.01
N GLN A 771 -6.06 -22.29 -23.69
CA GLN A 771 -7.52 -22.48 -23.73
C GLN A 771 -7.98 -23.51 -24.79
N GLY A 772 -7.08 -24.05 -25.62
CA GLY A 772 -7.43 -24.96 -26.71
C GLY A 772 -8.16 -24.29 -27.90
N LEU A 773 -8.07 -22.96 -28.03
CA LEU A 773 -8.61 -22.19 -29.15
C LEU A 773 -7.63 -22.21 -30.33
N TRP A 774 -7.44 -23.40 -30.90
CA TRP A 774 -6.37 -23.74 -31.85
C TRP A 774 -6.31 -22.84 -33.09
N GLN A 775 -7.46 -22.38 -33.60
CA GLN A 775 -7.52 -21.49 -34.76
C GLN A 775 -6.97 -20.08 -34.42
N GLU A 776 -7.42 -19.47 -33.33
CA GLU A 776 -6.92 -18.17 -32.86
C GLU A 776 -5.41 -18.24 -32.53
N ALA A 777 -4.97 -19.33 -31.91
CA ALA A 777 -3.56 -19.59 -31.66
C ALA A 777 -2.74 -19.67 -32.96
N ALA A 778 -3.25 -20.35 -34.00
CA ALA A 778 -2.59 -20.41 -35.30
C ALA A 778 -2.55 -19.05 -36.00
N ASP A 779 -3.65 -18.30 -36.01
CA ASP A 779 -3.72 -17.01 -36.69
C ASP A 779 -2.79 -15.96 -36.03
N ALA A 780 -2.72 -15.93 -34.70
CA ALA A 780 -1.79 -15.07 -33.95
C ALA A 780 -0.31 -15.48 -34.17
N LEU A 781 0.00 -16.79 -34.19
CA LEU A 781 1.34 -17.28 -34.54
C LEU A 781 1.72 -16.95 -36.00
N VAL A 782 0.78 -17.00 -36.95
CA VAL A 782 1.01 -16.59 -38.34
C VAL A 782 1.30 -15.10 -38.45
N TRP A 783 0.58 -14.24 -37.72
CA TRP A 783 0.87 -12.80 -37.67
C TRP A 783 2.25 -12.52 -37.07
N ARG A 784 2.56 -13.11 -35.91
CA ARG A 784 3.91 -13.00 -35.32
C ARG A 784 4.99 -13.45 -36.30
N ALA A 785 4.80 -14.58 -37.00
CA ALA A 785 5.75 -15.12 -37.99
C ALA A 785 5.79 -14.38 -39.36
N ARG A 786 5.11 -13.22 -39.48
CA ARG A 786 5.30 -12.24 -40.57
C ARG A 786 6.12 -11.02 -40.12
N LEU A 787 6.05 -10.68 -38.83
CA LEU A 787 6.68 -9.51 -38.22
C LEU A 787 8.07 -9.84 -37.65
N GLU A 788 8.22 -11.07 -37.14
CA GLU A 788 9.44 -11.61 -36.55
C GLU A 788 10.58 -11.70 -37.56
N ARG A 789 11.81 -11.42 -37.11
CA ARG A 789 13.03 -11.39 -37.95
C ARG A 789 14.10 -12.39 -37.53
N ASP A 790 14.05 -12.86 -36.29
CA ASP A 790 15.01 -13.85 -35.77
C ASP A 790 14.74 -15.25 -36.38
N PRO A 791 15.71 -15.90 -37.06
CA PRO A 791 15.54 -17.23 -37.62
C PRO A 791 15.18 -18.33 -36.61
N GLU A 792 15.69 -18.29 -35.38
CA GLU A 792 15.41 -19.30 -34.35
C GLU A 792 14.00 -19.13 -33.77
N ILE A 793 13.54 -17.88 -33.60
CA ILE A 793 12.15 -17.62 -33.24
C ILE A 793 11.22 -18.00 -34.40
N LEU A 794 11.55 -17.64 -35.64
CA LEU A 794 10.78 -18.03 -36.83
C LEU A 794 10.68 -19.56 -36.99
N LYS A 795 11.79 -20.30 -36.77
CA LYS A 795 11.78 -21.77 -36.68
C LYS A 795 10.79 -22.26 -35.63
N THR A 796 10.87 -21.71 -34.41
CA THR A 796 10.03 -22.11 -33.28
C THR A 796 8.54 -21.83 -33.53
N LEU A 797 8.20 -20.67 -34.11
CA LEU A 797 6.84 -20.32 -34.50
C LEU A 797 6.30 -21.25 -35.60
N CYS A 798 7.10 -21.53 -36.64
CA CYS A 798 6.73 -22.45 -37.71
C CYS A 798 6.58 -23.91 -37.22
N PHE A 799 7.39 -24.35 -36.25
CA PHE A 799 7.24 -25.65 -35.61
C PHE A 799 5.95 -25.73 -34.76
N ARG A 800 5.64 -24.71 -33.94
CA ARG A 800 4.37 -24.63 -33.19
C ARG A 800 3.16 -24.63 -34.12
N LEU A 801 3.20 -23.91 -35.24
CA LEU A 801 2.16 -23.95 -36.28
C LEU A 801 2.02 -25.35 -36.88
N GLY A 802 3.13 -26.02 -37.20
CA GLY A 802 3.12 -27.39 -37.70
C GLY A 802 2.45 -28.37 -36.73
N LEU A 803 2.68 -28.22 -35.42
CA LEU A 803 2.01 -29.01 -34.38
C LEU A 803 0.50 -28.74 -34.31
N ILE A 804 0.05 -27.48 -34.38
CA ILE A 804 -1.39 -27.16 -34.40
C ILE A 804 -2.06 -27.77 -35.64
N TYR A 805 -1.48 -27.56 -36.83
CA TYR A 805 -2.06 -28.06 -38.07
C TYR A 805 -2.02 -29.60 -38.13
N ALA A 806 -1.02 -30.27 -37.57
CA ALA A 806 -0.96 -31.73 -37.53
C ALA A 806 -1.93 -32.34 -36.49
N ASP A 807 -1.87 -31.90 -35.24
CA ASP A 807 -2.43 -32.63 -34.10
C ASP A 807 -3.81 -32.09 -33.66
N ARG A 808 -4.21 -30.89 -34.10
CA ARG A 808 -5.40 -30.18 -33.59
C ARG A 808 -6.39 -29.75 -34.66
N ILE A 809 -5.91 -29.11 -35.74
CA ILE A 809 -6.75 -28.70 -36.88
C ILE A 809 -6.82 -29.82 -37.94
N VAL A 810 -5.79 -30.68 -38.00
CA VAL A 810 -5.66 -31.81 -38.94
C VAL A 810 -5.58 -31.37 -40.42
N ASP A 811 -5.03 -30.18 -40.68
CA ASP A 811 -4.63 -29.72 -42.01
C ASP A 811 -3.21 -30.24 -42.31
N VAL A 812 -3.13 -31.47 -42.81
CA VAL A 812 -1.86 -32.13 -43.16
C VAL A 812 -1.05 -31.32 -44.20
N PRO A 813 -1.63 -30.78 -45.29
CA PRO A 813 -0.91 -29.90 -46.21
C PRO A 813 -0.27 -28.66 -45.56
N MET A 814 -0.96 -27.98 -44.64
CA MET A 814 -0.41 -26.82 -43.93
C MET A 814 0.61 -27.21 -42.88
N ALA A 815 0.42 -28.34 -42.18
CA ALA A 815 1.39 -28.88 -41.24
C ALA A 815 2.73 -29.20 -41.93
N LEU A 816 2.69 -29.90 -43.08
CA LEU A 816 3.89 -30.21 -43.87
C LEU A 816 4.61 -28.94 -44.33
N LYS A 817 3.88 -27.92 -44.82
CA LYS A 817 4.45 -26.61 -45.19
C LYS A 817 5.07 -25.87 -43.99
N ALA A 818 4.44 -25.90 -42.83
CA ALA A 818 4.91 -25.22 -41.63
C ALA A 818 6.21 -25.86 -41.10
N PHE A 819 6.28 -27.19 -41.03
CA PHE A 819 7.51 -27.92 -40.69
C PHE A 819 8.61 -27.72 -41.77
N GLN A 820 8.27 -27.76 -43.06
CA GLN A 820 9.23 -27.43 -44.12
C GLN A 820 9.78 -26.01 -43.98
N ARG A 821 8.94 -25.02 -43.65
CA ARG A 821 9.37 -23.63 -43.40
C ARG A 821 10.28 -23.54 -42.18
N ALA A 822 9.99 -24.25 -41.08
CA ALA A 822 10.90 -24.32 -39.93
C ALA A 822 12.31 -24.82 -40.33
N LEU A 823 12.39 -25.85 -41.18
CA LEU A 823 13.65 -26.37 -41.74
C LEU A 823 14.33 -25.44 -42.78
N THR A 824 13.71 -24.33 -43.20
CA THR A 824 14.41 -23.30 -43.99
C THR A 824 15.28 -22.38 -43.13
N TYR A 825 14.95 -22.26 -41.83
CA TYR A 825 15.71 -21.45 -40.87
C TYR A 825 16.77 -22.27 -40.14
N GLN A 826 16.39 -23.43 -39.58
CA GLN A 826 17.32 -24.36 -38.95
C GLN A 826 17.27 -25.72 -39.67
N PRO A 827 18.19 -25.99 -40.62
CA PRO A 827 18.05 -27.11 -41.53
C PRO A 827 17.99 -28.49 -40.86
N ASP A 828 18.87 -28.77 -39.90
CA ASP A 828 19.07 -30.12 -39.34
C ASP A 828 18.47 -30.28 -37.92
N ASP A 829 17.37 -29.58 -37.63
CA ASP A 829 16.63 -29.70 -36.37
C ASP A 829 15.98 -31.09 -36.19
N GLU A 830 16.45 -31.85 -35.19
CA GLU A 830 15.98 -33.21 -34.90
C GLU A 830 14.45 -33.26 -34.73
N ALA A 831 13.88 -32.35 -33.92
CA ALA A 831 12.46 -32.36 -33.57
C ALA A 831 11.55 -32.13 -34.80
N THR A 832 11.87 -31.12 -35.62
CA THR A 832 11.12 -30.84 -36.85
C THR A 832 11.31 -31.95 -37.88
N LEU A 833 12.54 -32.46 -38.08
CA LEU A 833 12.80 -33.56 -39.00
C LEU A 833 12.05 -34.84 -38.59
N VAL A 834 11.98 -35.15 -37.30
CA VAL A 834 11.20 -36.28 -36.75
C VAL A 834 9.71 -36.12 -37.04
N ARG A 835 9.11 -35.00 -36.65
CA ARG A 835 7.66 -34.75 -36.85
C ARG A 835 7.30 -34.72 -38.34
N LEU A 836 8.15 -34.13 -39.17
CA LEU A 836 8.00 -34.10 -40.62
C LEU A 836 8.11 -35.49 -41.26
N ALA A 837 9.07 -36.31 -40.83
CA ALA A 837 9.25 -37.66 -41.33
C ALA A 837 8.06 -38.57 -41.02
N ASP A 838 7.58 -38.58 -39.77
CA ASP A 838 6.45 -39.43 -39.37
C ASP A 838 5.13 -38.93 -39.99
N LEU A 839 4.88 -37.61 -40.07
CA LEU A 839 3.68 -37.07 -40.75
C LEU A 839 3.71 -37.30 -42.27
N ALA A 840 4.85 -37.10 -42.94
CA ALA A 840 4.98 -37.39 -44.36
C ALA A 840 4.87 -38.90 -44.67
N THR A 841 5.30 -39.77 -43.74
CA THR A 841 5.06 -41.22 -43.84
C THR A 841 3.55 -41.53 -43.80
N GLN A 842 2.79 -40.89 -42.91
CA GLN A 842 1.34 -41.05 -42.82
C GLN A 842 0.60 -40.49 -44.04
N ALA A 843 1.07 -39.36 -44.58
CA ALA A 843 0.49 -38.71 -45.76
C ALA A 843 0.81 -39.41 -47.11
N GLY A 844 1.69 -40.42 -47.11
CA GLY A 844 2.18 -41.07 -48.33
C GLY A 844 3.23 -40.26 -49.11
N GLU A 845 3.78 -39.20 -48.52
CA GLU A 845 4.83 -38.35 -49.11
C GLU A 845 6.22 -38.98 -48.92
N TRP A 846 6.40 -40.20 -49.44
CA TRP A 846 7.55 -41.08 -49.17
C TRP A 846 8.91 -40.45 -49.49
N LYS A 847 8.99 -39.59 -50.51
CA LYS A 847 10.23 -38.86 -50.88
C LYS A 847 10.62 -37.83 -49.82
N LEU A 848 9.62 -37.13 -49.29
CA LEU A 848 9.78 -36.12 -48.24
C LEU A 848 10.17 -36.82 -46.92
N ALA A 849 9.46 -37.89 -46.57
CA ALA A 849 9.75 -38.72 -45.40
C ALA A 849 11.17 -39.31 -45.44
N LEU A 850 11.60 -39.83 -46.59
CA LEU A 850 12.94 -40.37 -46.77
C LEU A 850 14.01 -39.29 -46.61
N GLY A 851 13.86 -38.15 -47.29
CA GLY A 851 14.81 -37.04 -47.21
C GLY A 851 14.94 -36.45 -45.79
N ALA A 852 13.88 -36.47 -44.99
CA ALA A 852 13.95 -36.11 -43.58
C ALA A 852 14.71 -37.18 -42.75
N CYS A 853 14.42 -38.47 -42.96
CA CYS A 853 15.10 -39.56 -42.25
C CYS A 853 16.59 -39.70 -42.60
N GLU A 854 16.99 -39.52 -43.86
CA GLU A 854 18.39 -39.61 -44.28
C GLU A 854 19.27 -38.52 -43.64
N ARG A 855 18.68 -37.34 -43.36
CA ARG A 855 19.35 -36.24 -42.66
C ARG A 855 19.50 -36.54 -41.17
N LEU A 856 18.47 -37.06 -40.52
CA LEU A 856 18.55 -37.58 -39.15
C LEU A 856 19.65 -38.64 -39.01
N VAL A 857 19.70 -39.65 -39.89
CA VAL A 857 20.74 -40.71 -39.89
C VAL A 857 22.16 -40.18 -40.13
N LYS A 858 22.30 -39.00 -40.76
CA LYS A 858 23.59 -38.35 -41.04
C LYS A 858 24.05 -37.42 -39.90
N ALA A 859 23.11 -36.72 -39.26
CA ALA A 859 23.40 -35.83 -38.14
C ALA A 859 23.69 -36.60 -36.85
N GLU A 860 22.95 -37.69 -36.62
CA GLU A 860 23.00 -38.43 -35.35
C GLU A 860 24.31 -39.19 -35.14
N GLN A 861 24.87 -39.04 -33.93
CA GLN A 861 26.10 -39.67 -33.46
C GLN A 861 25.83 -40.80 -32.46
N ASP A 862 24.72 -40.74 -31.72
CA ASP A 862 24.27 -41.79 -30.81
C ASP A 862 23.87 -43.06 -31.61
N PRO A 863 24.52 -44.22 -31.39
CA PRO A 863 24.21 -45.45 -32.12
C PRO A 863 22.76 -45.93 -31.96
N ASP A 864 22.14 -45.74 -30.79
CA ASP A 864 20.79 -46.21 -30.48
C ASP A 864 19.73 -45.32 -31.13
N LYS A 865 19.88 -43.99 -31.05
CA LYS A 865 19.03 -43.07 -31.83
C LYS A 865 19.20 -43.27 -33.33
N ARG A 866 20.43 -43.49 -33.79
CA ARG A 866 20.73 -43.72 -35.21
C ARG A 866 20.13 -45.03 -35.71
N ALA A 867 20.09 -46.07 -34.87
CA ALA A 867 19.32 -47.29 -35.13
C ALA A 867 17.82 -46.97 -35.27
N ALA A 868 17.22 -46.20 -34.35
CA ALA A 868 15.82 -45.77 -34.45
C ALA A 868 15.50 -45.00 -35.75
N HIS A 869 16.40 -44.14 -36.22
CA HIS A 869 16.27 -43.45 -37.50
C HIS A 869 16.42 -44.41 -38.71
N LEU A 870 17.35 -45.37 -38.64
CA LEU A 870 17.50 -46.43 -39.65
C LEU A 870 16.27 -47.36 -39.71
N HIS A 871 15.56 -47.59 -38.60
CA HIS A 871 14.27 -48.29 -38.60
C HIS A 871 13.18 -47.50 -39.35
N ARG A 872 13.14 -46.16 -39.23
CA ARG A 872 12.25 -45.33 -40.06
C ARG A 872 12.61 -45.43 -41.55
N VAL A 873 13.90 -45.38 -41.90
CA VAL A 873 14.39 -45.57 -43.29
C VAL A 873 13.98 -46.95 -43.83
N ALA A 874 14.15 -48.02 -43.03
CA ALA A 874 13.73 -49.38 -43.41
C ALA A 874 12.21 -49.48 -43.62
N ARG A 875 11.41 -48.86 -42.74
CA ARG A 875 9.95 -48.77 -42.86
C ARG A 875 9.55 -48.06 -44.17
N ILE A 876 10.18 -46.93 -44.48
CA ILE A 876 9.91 -46.15 -45.70
C ILE A 876 10.28 -46.93 -46.97
N PHE A 877 11.45 -47.59 -47.01
CA PHE A 877 11.80 -48.44 -48.16
C PHE A 877 10.85 -49.64 -48.32
N ARG A 878 10.44 -50.28 -47.21
CA ARG A 878 9.50 -51.43 -47.24
C ARG A 878 8.09 -51.02 -47.67
N GLN A 879 7.53 -49.93 -47.14
CA GLN A 879 6.13 -49.54 -47.35
C GLN A 879 5.92 -48.61 -48.54
N GLY A 880 6.79 -47.61 -48.74
CA GLY A 880 6.63 -46.60 -49.78
C GLY A 880 7.28 -46.94 -51.12
N PHE A 881 8.39 -47.68 -51.11
CA PHE A 881 9.17 -47.99 -52.31
C PHE A 881 9.19 -49.49 -52.68
N GLY A 882 8.74 -50.38 -51.80
CA GLY A 882 8.79 -51.84 -51.99
C GLY A 882 10.21 -52.44 -52.04
N ASP A 883 11.27 -51.67 -51.75
CA ASP A 883 12.66 -52.14 -51.83
C ASP A 883 13.07 -52.87 -50.55
N GLN A 884 12.69 -54.15 -50.49
CA GLN A 884 13.02 -55.05 -49.39
C GLN A 884 14.54 -55.17 -49.16
N LYS A 885 15.38 -55.03 -50.20
CA LYS A 885 16.84 -55.13 -50.08
C LYS A 885 17.47 -53.89 -49.45
N ARG A 886 16.90 -52.70 -49.66
CA ARG A 886 17.31 -51.49 -48.93
C ARG A 886 16.81 -51.51 -47.49
N ALA A 887 15.59 -52.00 -47.26
CA ALA A 887 15.07 -52.18 -45.90
C ALA A 887 15.96 -53.13 -45.08
N GLU A 888 16.33 -54.29 -45.64
CA GLU A 888 17.26 -55.25 -45.03
C GLU A 888 18.61 -54.62 -44.68
N ARG A 889 19.20 -53.85 -45.60
CA ARG A 889 20.48 -53.16 -45.37
C ARG A 889 20.39 -52.13 -44.24
N ALA A 890 19.29 -51.38 -44.15
CA ALA A 890 19.10 -50.40 -43.08
C ALA A 890 18.93 -51.08 -41.70
N LEU A 891 18.22 -52.21 -41.62
CA LEU A 891 18.07 -52.98 -40.38
C LEU A 891 19.38 -53.65 -39.93
N ASN A 892 20.14 -54.23 -40.88
CA ASN A 892 21.47 -54.78 -40.57
C ASN A 892 22.43 -53.68 -40.11
N LEU A 893 22.40 -52.50 -40.74
CA LEU A 893 23.21 -51.35 -40.32
C LEU A 893 22.79 -50.82 -38.94
N ALA A 894 21.51 -50.88 -38.57
CA ALA A 894 21.05 -50.54 -37.22
C ALA A 894 21.67 -51.48 -36.18
N LEU A 895 21.58 -52.80 -36.39
CA LEU A 895 22.10 -53.80 -35.46
C LEU A 895 23.64 -53.83 -35.40
N ASP A 896 24.35 -53.58 -36.50
CA ASP A 896 25.82 -53.52 -36.49
C ASP A 896 26.37 -52.24 -35.83
N ASN A 897 25.63 -51.11 -35.86
CA ASN A 897 26.01 -49.91 -35.10
C ASN A 897 25.66 -50.05 -33.60
N ALA A 898 24.52 -50.66 -33.27
CA ALA A 898 24.08 -50.85 -31.90
C ALA A 898 23.79 -52.34 -31.56
N PRO A 899 24.83 -53.19 -31.40
CA PRO A 899 24.65 -54.62 -31.13
C PRO A 899 24.04 -54.95 -29.75
N THR A 900 23.89 -53.95 -28.89
CA THR A 900 23.24 -54.01 -27.57
C THR A 900 21.81 -53.46 -27.58
N ASN A 901 21.32 -52.98 -28.73
CA ASN A 901 19.99 -52.43 -28.88
C ASN A 901 18.95 -53.55 -29.08
N ASP A 902 18.01 -53.60 -28.14
CA ASP A 902 17.00 -54.65 -28.07
C ASP A 902 15.92 -54.50 -29.18
N ASP A 903 15.61 -53.28 -29.60
CA ASP A 903 14.66 -53.00 -30.69
C ASP A 903 15.29 -53.32 -32.07
N ALA A 904 16.58 -53.01 -32.25
CA ALA A 904 17.31 -53.30 -33.47
C ALA A 904 17.38 -54.81 -33.76
N LEU A 905 17.60 -55.61 -32.71
CA LEU A 905 17.54 -57.07 -32.81
C LEU A 905 16.11 -57.54 -33.10
N SER A 906 15.12 -56.95 -32.45
CA SER A 906 13.71 -57.34 -32.56
C SER A 906 13.11 -57.07 -33.93
N GLU A 907 13.30 -55.87 -34.50
CA GLU A 907 12.80 -55.55 -35.85
C GLU A 907 13.55 -56.30 -36.95
N LEU A 908 14.84 -56.65 -36.78
CA LEU A 908 15.55 -57.52 -37.74
C LEU A 908 15.02 -58.96 -37.71
N VAL A 909 14.81 -59.54 -36.52
CA VAL A 909 14.22 -60.88 -36.36
C VAL A 909 12.81 -60.92 -36.93
N LYS A 910 12.01 -59.88 -36.68
CA LYS A 910 10.67 -59.70 -37.24
C LYS A 910 10.70 -59.56 -38.76
N PHE A 911 11.60 -58.76 -39.34
CA PHE A 911 11.75 -58.60 -40.79
C PHE A 911 12.03 -59.94 -41.51
N TYR A 912 12.96 -60.75 -41.01
CA TYR A 912 13.23 -62.06 -41.60
C TYR A 912 12.11 -63.08 -41.31
N ARG A 913 11.39 -62.96 -40.18
CA ARG A 913 10.20 -63.78 -39.88
C ARG A 913 9.03 -63.46 -40.81
N ASP A 914 8.74 -62.18 -41.04
CA ASP A 914 7.75 -61.69 -42.02
C ASP A 914 8.08 -62.22 -43.44
N ALA A 915 9.36 -62.41 -43.74
CA ALA A 915 9.87 -62.94 -45.02
C ALA A 915 10.05 -64.48 -45.05
N GLY A 916 9.85 -65.19 -43.93
CA GLY A 916 10.03 -66.64 -43.81
C GLY A 916 11.48 -67.17 -43.73
N ASP A 917 12.50 -66.30 -43.75
CA ASP A 917 13.92 -66.71 -43.77
C ASP A 917 14.48 -66.98 -42.38
N MET A 918 14.07 -68.12 -41.82
CA MET A 918 14.55 -68.63 -40.53
C MET A 918 16.05 -69.03 -40.58
N THR A 919 16.60 -69.25 -41.77
CA THR A 919 18.03 -69.54 -42.00
C THR A 919 18.89 -68.32 -41.68
N SER A 920 18.54 -67.15 -42.23
CA SER A 920 19.26 -65.90 -41.94
C SER A 920 19.10 -65.50 -40.47
N VAL A 921 17.91 -65.61 -39.88
CA VAL A 921 17.70 -65.37 -38.43
C VAL A 921 18.73 -66.15 -37.60
N ARG A 922 18.88 -67.47 -37.84
CA ARG A 922 19.83 -68.30 -37.11
C ARG A 922 21.29 -67.85 -37.29
N VAL A 923 21.69 -67.40 -38.49
CA VAL A 923 23.04 -66.91 -38.77
C VAL A 923 23.32 -65.60 -38.02
N HIS A 924 22.40 -64.63 -38.09
CA HIS A 924 22.55 -63.34 -37.41
C HIS A 924 22.54 -63.48 -35.88
N LEU A 925 21.64 -64.30 -35.32
CA LEU A 925 21.61 -64.57 -33.86
C LEU A 925 22.90 -65.25 -33.37
N ASN A 926 23.44 -66.19 -34.13
CA ASN A 926 24.72 -66.83 -33.80
C ASN A 926 25.90 -65.85 -33.87
N ARG A 927 25.92 -64.92 -34.85
CA ARG A 927 26.94 -63.85 -34.94
C ARG A 927 26.86 -62.92 -33.72
N VAL A 928 25.66 -62.42 -33.37
CA VAL A 928 25.44 -61.54 -32.21
C VAL A 928 25.90 -62.22 -30.91
N ALA A 929 25.43 -63.44 -30.64
CA ALA A 929 25.82 -64.18 -29.44
C ALA A 929 27.32 -64.55 -29.43
N GLY A 930 27.93 -64.81 -30.59
CA GLY A 930 29.37 -65.03 -30.72
C GLY A 930 30.19 -63.80 -30.29
N THR A 931 29.87 -62.62 -30.82
CA THR A 931 30.49 -61.35 -30.43
C THR A 931 30.35 -61.10 -28.93
N MET A 932 29.16 -61.34 -28.37
CA MET A 932 28.90 -61.10 -26.94
C MET A 932 29.56 -62.14 -26.03
N ARG A 933 29.72 -63.40 -26.46
CA ARG A 933 30.52 -64.41 -25.74
C ARG A 933 31.99 -63.97 -25.60
N VAL A 934 32.59 -63.45 -26.68
CA VAL A 934 33.97 -62.92 -26.64
C VAL A 934 34.06 -61.69 -25.73
N ARG A 935 33.08 -60.77 -25.80
CA ARG A 935 33.00 -59.60 -24.91
C ARG A 935 32.89 -60.02 -23.45
N ALA A 936 32.02 -60.97 -23.12
CA ALA A 936 31.84 -61.49 -21.76
C ALA A 936 33.07 -62.24 -21.22
N ALA A 937 33.82 -62.94 -22.08
CA ALA A 937 35.09 -63.56 -21.68
C ALA A 937 36.17 -62.52 -21.33
N ASN A 938 36.26 -61.44 -22.11
CA ASN A 938 37.19 -60.34 -21.86
C ASN A 938 36.75 -59.41 -20.72
N GLN A 939 35.44 -59.34 -20.44
CA GLN A 939 34.83 -58.48 -19.42
C GLN A 939 33.78 -59.27 -18.61
N PRO A 940 34.18 -60.13 -17.65
CA PRO A 940 33.27 -61.03 -16.92
C PRO A 940 32.20 -60.36 -16.06
N LYS A 941 32.23 -59.02 -15.92
CA LYS A 941 31.21 -58.23 -15.21
C LYS A 941 30.23 -57.50 -16.15
N ASP A 942 30.30 -57.72 -17.46
CA ASP A 942 29.40 -57.07 -18.43
C ASP A 942 28.02 -57.75 -18.48
N GLY A 943 27.11 -57.29 -17.60
CA GLY A 943 25.72 -57.74 -17.56
C GLY A 943 24.94 -57.53 -18.87
N VAL A 944 25.32 -56.56 -19.71
CA VAL A 944 24.65 -56.29 -20.98
C VAL A 944 25.03 -57.34 -22.02
N ALA A 945 26.29 -57.75 -22.08
CA ALA A 945 26.72 -58.86 -22.93
C ALA A 945 25.95 -60.16 -22.58
N TYR A 946 25.77 -60.46 -21.30
CA TYR A 946 24.96 -61.61 -20.87
C TYR A 946 23.46 -61.44 -21.22
N ARG A 947 22.88 -60.24 -21.09
CA ARG A 947 21.49 -59.98 -21.54
C ARG A 947 21.31 -60.25 -23.03
N VAL A 948 22.23 -59.76 -23.88
CA VAL A 948 22.15 -59.96 -25.33
C VAL A 948 22.33 -61.44 -25.70
N ILE A 949 23.21 -62.19 -25.01
CA ILE A 949 23.30 -63.65 -25.18
C ILE A 949 21.98 -64.34 -24.81
N SER A 950 21.37 -63.98 -23.68
CA SER A 950 20.07 -64.51 -23.24
C SER A 950 19.00 -64.34 -24.33
N ARG A 951 18.84 -63.11 -24.84
CA ARG A 951 17.82 -62.77 -25.85
C ARG A 951 18.09 -63.45 -27.19
N ALA A 952 19.34 -63.43 -27.65
CA ALA A 952 19.72 -64.09 -28.90
C ALA A 952 19.50 -65.62 -28.83
N MET A 953 19.81 -66.26 -27.70
CA MET A 953 19.63 -67.69 -27.50
C MET A 953 18.17 -68.09 -27.26
N THR A 954 17.36 -67.22 -26.63
CA THR A 954 15.91 -67.39 -26.51
C THR A 954 15.23 -67.29 -27.87
N ALA A 955 15.58 -66.28 -28.69
CA ALA A 955 15.10 -66.16 -30.06
C ALA A 955 15.54 -67.35 -30.93
N ARG A 956 16.76 -67.86 -30.73
CA ARG A 956 17.28 -69.07 -31.40
C ARG A 956 16.54 -70.34 -30.97
N ALA A 957 16.14 -70.45 -29.69
CA ALA A 957 15.28 -71.54 -29.21
C ALA A 957 13.89 -71.51 -29.87
N ALA A 958 13.28 -70.33 -30.00
CA ALA A 958 12.00 -70.13 -30.68
C ALA A 958 12.04 -70.41 -32.19
N VAL A 959 13.23 -70.48 -32.79
CA VAL A 959 13.48 -70.90 -34.19
C VAL A 959 13.70 -72.43 -34.29
N GLY A 960 13.57 -73.18 -33.19
CA GLY A 960 13.63 -74.64 -33.16
C GLY A 960 15.04 -75.22 -33.09
N VAL A 961 15.95 -74.58 -32.35
CA VAL A 961 17.34 -75.08 -32.17
C VAL A 961 17.56 -75.60 -30.75
N ASP A 962 17.54 -76.93 -30.61
CA ASP A 962 17.66 -77.65 -29.34
C ASP A 962 18.94 -77.30 -28.56
N GLY A 963 18.83 -77.21 -27.23
CA GLY A 963 19.94 -76.85 -26.33
C GLY A 963 20.23 -75.34 -26.23
N SER A 964 19.55 -74.48 -27.00
CA SER A 964 19.72 -73.02 -26.86
C SER A 964 19.16 -72.47 -25.54
N LEU A 965 18.15 -73.13 -24.95
CA LEU A 965 17.44 -72.64 -23.75
C LEU A 965 18.28 -72.71 -22.45
N PRO A 966 19.06 -73.77 -22.17
CA PRO A 966 20.02 -73.79 -21.05
C PRO A 966 21.09 -72.68 -21.14
N ILE A 967 21.61 -72.40 -22.34
CA ILE A 967 22.53 -71.27 -22.58
C ILE A 967 21.84 -69.94 -22.27
N ALA A 968 20.60 -69.75 -22.76
CA ALA A 968 19.83 -68.54 -22.51
C ALA A 968 19.58 -68.31 -21.00
N ARG A 969 19.21 -69.37 -20.27
CA ARG A 969 18.98 -69.32 -18.82
C ARG A 969 20.25 -69.01 -18.04
N ALA A 970 21.38 -69.65 -18.36
CA ALA A 970 22.66 -69.33 -17.73
C ALA A 970 23.08 -67.87 -17.96
N ALA A 971 22.84 -67.32 -19.15
CA ALA A 971 23.09 -65.93 -19.46
C ALA A 971 22.13 -64.97 -18.72
N ALA A 972 20.84 -65.33 -18.61
CA ALA A 972 19.85 -64.57 -17.86
C ALA A 972 20.20 -64.49 -16.36
N GLU A 973 20.62 -65.60 -15.73
CA GLU A 973 21.05 -65.61 -14.33
C GLU A 973 22.22 -64.65 -14.07
N LEU A 974 23.23 -64.66 -14.95
CA LEU A 974 24.38 -63.73 -14.86
C LEU A 974 23.95 -62.28 -15.09
N ALA A 975 23.09 -62.01 -16.07
CA ALA A 975 22.53 -60.69 -16.31
C ALA A 975 21.70 -60.18 -15.11
N THR A 976 21.03 -61.07 -14.37
CA THR A 976 20.29 -60.73 -13.15
C THR A 976 21.25 -60.39 -12.00
N VAL A 977 22.27 -61.22 -11.76
CA VAL A 977 23.29 -60.99 -10.73
C VAL A 977 24.11 -59.71 -10.98
N LEU A 978 24.33 -59.34 -12.24
CA LEU A 978 25.00 -58.12 -12.65
C LEU A 978 24.06 -56.92 -12.85
N GLY A 979 22.80 -57.01 -12.40
CA GLY A 979 21.83 -55.90 -12.39
C GLY A 979 21.30 -55.45 -13.76
N ALA A 980 21.64 -56.15 -14.84
CA ALA A 980 21.33 -55.77 -16.22
C ALA A 980 20.07 -56.43 -16.81
N ALA A 981 19.49 -57.42 -16.13
CA ALA A 981 18.33 -58.18 -16.60
C ALA A 981 17.04 -57.35 -16.68
N GLY A 982 16.45 -57.32 -17.88
CA GLY A 982 15.14 -56.76 -18.14
C GLY A 982 14.01 -57.73 -17.79
N GLU A 983 12.81 -57.44 -18.29
CA GLU A 983 11.61 -58.25 -18.05
C GLU A 983 11.67 -59.65 -18.73
N PRO A 984 12.09 -59.80 -20.01
CA PRO A 984 12.21 -61.11 -20.65
C PRO A 984 13.15 -62.09 -19.94
N GLU A 985 14.25 -61.59 -19.38
CA GLU A 985 15.18 -62.41 -18.58
C GLU A 985 14.51 -62.95 -17.31
N ARG A 986 13.65 -62.14 -16.67
CA ARG A 986 12.93 -62.52 -15.45
C ARG A 986 11.84 -63.54 -15.75
N LEU A 987 11.11 -63.39 -16.86
CA LEU A 987 10.15 -64.40 -17.32
C LEU A 987 10.83 -65.75 -17.59
N LEU A 988 11.95 -65.74 -18.32
CA LEU A 988 12.73 -66.94 -18.64
C LEU A 988 13.24 -67.67 -17.38
N LEU A 989 13.55 -66.95 -16.31
CA LEU A 989 13.98 -67.52 -15.04
C LEU A 989 12.82 -67.94 -14.12
N ALA A 990 11.63 -67.35 -14.28
CA ALA A 990 10.42 -67.69 -13.53
C ALA A 990 9.79 -69.01 -13.99
N GLU A 991 9.89 -69.34 -15.28
CA GLU A 991 9.52 -70.66 -15.79
C GLU A 991 10.36 -71.78 -15.12
N PRO A 992 9.75 -72.82 -14.53
CA PRO A 992 10.48 -73.91 -13.88
C PRO A 992 11.27 -74.74 -14.90
N GLY A 993 12.60 -74.68 -14.82
CA GLY A 993 13.49 -75.44 -15.70
C GLY A 993 13.38 -76.95 -15.46
N ARG A 994 13.07 -77.72 -16.52
CA ARG A 994 13.07 -79.18 -16.47
C ARG A 994 14.51 -79.70 -16.47
N ILE A 995 15.00 -80.08 -15.30
CA ILE A 995 16.30 -80.74 -15.13
C ILE A 995 16.15 -82.21 -15.54
N ASP A 996 16.89 -82.64 -16.55
CA ASP A 996 17.10 -84.05 -16.88
C ASP A 996 18.55 -84.45 -16.53
N LEU A 997 18.71 -85.58 -15.84
CA LEU A 997 19.99 -86.12 -15.41
C LEU A 997 20.43 -87.32 -16.25
N ALA A 998 19.55 -87.88 -17.10
CA ALA A 998 19.88 -88.98 -17.99
C ALA A 998 21.07 -88.72 -18.94
N PRO A 999 21.33 -87.47 -19.41
CA PRO A 999 22.57 -87.17 -20.14
C PRO A 999 23.86 -87.42 -19.33
N LEU A 1000 23.86 -87.17 -18.01
CA LEU A 1000 25.05 -87.35 -17.15
C LEU A 1000 25.46 -88.83 -16.97
N LEU A 1001 24.64 -89.77 -17.44
CA LEU A 1001 24.93 -91.20 -17.49
C LEU A 1001 25.52 -91.65 -18.84
N ARG A 1002 25.53 -90.79 -19.87
CA ARG A 1002 26.04 -91.13 -21.21
C ARG A 1002 27.57 -90.97 -21.26
N PRO A 1003 28.33 -91.96 -21.77
CA PRO A 1003 29.79 -91.84 -21.93
C PRO A 1003 30.21 -90.61 -22.76
N ASP A 1004 29.44 -90.26 -23.80
CA ASP A 1004 29.72 -89.10 -24.65
C ASP A 1004 29.70 -87.77 -23.89
N SER A 1005 28.90 -87.67 -22.82
CA SER A 1005 28.87 -86.49 -21.96
C SER A 1005 30.10 -86.42 -21.05
N ASP A 1006 30.76 -87.55 -20.75
CA ASP A 1006 31.99 -87.57 -19.98
C ASP A 1006 33.20 -87.05 -20.76
N GLU A 1007 33.20 -87.12 -22.10
CA GLU A 1007 34.21 -86.43 -22.94
C GLU A 1007 34.10 -84.91 -22.91
N VAL A 1008 32.97 -84.37 -22.43
CA VAL A 1008 32.68 -82.94 -22.36
C VAL A 1008 32.77 -82.42 -20.92
N LEU A 1009 32.26 -83.19 -19.95
CA LEU A 1009 32.30 -82.84 -18.53
C LEU A 1009 33.75 -82.78 -18.01
N PHE A 1010 34.57 -83.80 -18.32
CA PHE A 1010 35.95 -83.86 -17.86
C PHE A 1010 36.89 -83.08 -18.79
N PRO A 1011 37.70 -82.14 -18.28
CA PRO A 1011 38.76 -81.52 -19.07
C PRO A 1011 39.80 -82.57 -19.52
N ARG A 1012 40.40 -82.38 -20.70
CA ARG A 1012 41.30 -83.35 -21.38
C ARG A 1012 42.56 -83.77 -20.59
N THR A 1013 42.88 -83.05 -19.51
CA THR A 1013 43.91 -83.38 -18.51
C THR A 1013 43.53 -84.61 -17.69
N VAL A 1014 42.24 -84.82 -17.41
CA VAL A 1014 41.70 -86.04 -16.79
C VAL A 1014 41.43 -87.07 -17.89
N GLN A 1015 42.52 -87.58 -18.46
CA GLN A 1015 42.54 -88.51 -19.60
C GLN A 1015 41.63 -89.73 -19.37
N THR A 1016 41.02 -90.26 -20.44
CA THR A 1016 40.10 -91.41 -20.40
C THR A 1016 40.75 -92.64 -19.77
N GLU A 1017 42.02 -92.85 -20.07
CA GLU A 1017 42.92 -93.87 -19.54
C GLU A 1017 43.00 -93.80 -18.01
N LEU A 1018 43.16 -92.60 -17.46
CA LEU A 1018 43.23 -92.35 -16.01
C LEU A 1018 41.88 -92.65 -15.34
N ARG A 1019 40.77 -92.31 -16.01
CA ARG A 1019 39.42 -92.64 -15.52
C ARG A 1019 39.20 -94.16 -15.49
N GLN A 1020 39.60 -94.89 -16.54
CA GLN A 1020 39.51 -96.35 -16.57
C GLN A 1020 40.37 -97.04 -15.49
N ILE A 1021 41.56 -96.51 -15.18
CA ILE A 1021 42.39 -96.98 -14.06
C ILE A 1021 41.63 -96.90 -12.74
N PHE A 1022 40.96 -95.79 -12.45
CA PHE A 1022 40.19 -95.63 -11.21
C PHE A 1022 38.90 -96.46 -11.19
N THR A 1023 38.19 -96.61 -12.31
CA THR A 1023 37.05 -97.54 -12.45
C THR A 1023 37.44 -98.99 -12.11
N LEU A 1024 38.57 -99.47 -12.65
CA LEU A 1024 39.07 -100.83 -12.40
C LEU A 1024 39.59 -101.04 -10.96
N LEU A 1025 40.05 -99.98 -10.29
CA LEU A 1025 40.53 -100.06 -8.90
C LEU A 1025 39.42 -99.88 -7.86
N GLY A 1026 38.46 -98.98 -8.09
CA GLY A 1026 37.24 -98.76 -7.31
C GLY A 1026 37.41 -98.91 -5.79
N ASP A 1027 36.60 -99.80 -5.22
CA ASP A 1027 36.61 -100.27 -3.82
C ASP A 1027 37.98 -100.48 -3.18
N ARG A 1028 38.99 -100.87 -3.97
CA ARG A 1028 40.33 -101.15 -3.45
C ARG A 1028 41.02 -99.85 -3.02
N VAL A 1029 40.86 -98.77 -3.79
CA VAL A 1029 41.36 -97.44 -3.39
C VAL A 1029 40.67 -96.97 -2.12
N ALA A 1030 39.35 -97.20 -1.99
CA ALA A 1030 38.58 -96.87 -0.77
C ALA A 1030 39.12 -97.60 0.47
N LYS A 1031 39.42 -98.89 0.34
CA LYS A 1031 39.97 -99.73 1.42
C LYS A 1031 41.43 -99.39 1.77
N HIS A 1032 42.17 -98.75 0.86
CA HIS A 1032 43.58 -98.39 1.02
C HIS A 1032 43.79 -96.97 1.57
N VAL A 1033 43.08 -95.99 1.03
CA VAL A 1033 43.11 -94.60 1.54
C VAL A 1033 42.30 -94.47 2.84
N GLY A 1034 41.27 -95.31 2.99
CA GLY A 1034 40.36 -95.28 4.13
C GLY A 1034 39.25 -94.25 3.98
N VAL A 1035 38.14 -94.51 4.65
CA VAL A 1035 36.95 -93.66 4.71
C VAL A 1035 36.67 -93.37 6.18
N ASP A 1036 36.66 -92.09 6.57
CA ASP A 1036 36.40 -91.68 7.95
C ASP A 1036 35.60 -90.38 8.02
N LEU A 1037 34.29 -90.52 8.23
CA LEU A 1037 33.33 -89.42 8.33
C LEU A 1037 33.65 -88.43 9.48
N ARG A 1038 34.43 -88.85 10.49
CA ARG A 1038 34.83 -88.00 11.62
C ARG A 1038 35.75 -86.85 11.20
N THR A 1039 36.41 -86.96 10.04
CA THR A 1039 37.19 -85.86 9.42
C THR A 1039 36.29 -84.67 9.08
N TYR A 1040 35.05 -84.92 8.65
CA TYR A 1040 33.99 -83.95 8.41
C TYR A 1040 33.19 -83.60 9.69
N GLY A 1041 33.53 -84.19 10.84
CA GLY A 1041 32.87 -83.94 12.12
C GLY A 1041 31.49 -84.59 12.27
N VAL A 1042 31.16 -85.58 11.43
CA VAL A 1042 29.87 -86.30 11.47
C VAL A 1042 30.08 -87.79 11.75
N GLY A 1043 29.10 -88.42 12.38
CA GLY A 1043 29.06 -89.85 12.68
C GLY A 1043 27.74 -90.50 12.22
N ARG A 1044 27.61 -91.81 12.43
CA ARG A 1044 26.45 -92.60 11.97
C ARG A 1044 25.11 -92.17 12.58
N GLY A 1045 25.13 -91.44 13.70
CA GLY A 1045 23.92 -90.87 14.31
C GLY A 1045 23.36 -89.66 13.56
N ASP A 1046 24.20 -88.97 12.79
CA ASP A 1046 23.87 -87.71 12.11
C ASP A 1046 23.33 -87.92 10.68
N ARG A 1047 22.99 -89.17 10.32
CA ARG A 1047 22.44 -89.53 9.01
C ARG A 1047 21.04 -88.94 8.85
N LEU A 1048 20.89 -88.04 7.89
CA LEU A 1048 19.61 -87.53 7.43
C LEU A 1048 18.90 -88.55 6.53
N ARG A 1049 17.57 -88.50 6.52
CA ARG A 1049 16.69 -89.36 5.70
C ARG A 1049 15.89 -88.50 4.74
N ALA A 1050 15.77 -88.93 3.47
CA ALA A 1050 15.11 -88.15 2.42
C ALA A 1050 13.68 -87.71 2.78
N LYS A 1051 12.91 -88.57 3.44
CA LYS A 1051 11.54 -88.25 3.92
C LYS A 1051 11.47 -87.27 5.10
N ASP A 1052 12.58 -87.09 5.83
CA ASP A 1052 12.66 -86.32 7.08
C ASP A 1052 13.49 -85.02 6.92
N SER A 1053 14.08 -84.77 5.74
CA SER A 1053 14.90 -83.59 5.45
C SER A 1053 14.91 -83.25 3.96
N SER A 1054 14.63 -81.99 3.61
CA SER A 1054 14.71 -81.47 2.23
C SER A 1054 16.11 -81.61 1.61
N VAL A 1055 17.16 -81.44 2.41
CA VAL A 1055 18.56 -81.59 1.97
C VAL A 1055 18.83 -83.03 1.53
N ALA A 1056 18.37 -84.00 2.32
CA ALA A 1056 18.49 -85.41 1.97
C ALA A 1056 17.58 -85.81 0.80
N SER A 1057 16.40 -85.18 0.67
CA SER A 1057 15.49 -85.39 -0.48
C SER A 1057 16.14 -84.96 -1.79
N HIS A 1058 16.63 -83.71 -1.89
CA HIS A 1058 17.27 -83.20 -3.10
C HIS A 1058 18.62 -83.85 -3.43
N ALA A 1059 19.34 -84.34 -2.41
CA ALA A 1059 20.50 -85.20 -2.62
C ALA A 1059 20.11 -86.56 -3.22
N GLN A 1060 19.03 -87.19 -2.70
CA GLN A 1060 18.54 -88.47 -3.19
C GLN A 1060 17.92 -88.36 -4.60
N ASP A 1061 17.28 -87.23 -4.96
CA ASP A 1061 16.85 -86.94 -6.34
C ASP A 1061 18.03 -87.11 -7.32
N VAL A 1062 19.15 -86.44 -7.03
CA VAL A 1062 20.35 -86.42 -7.88
C VAL A 1062 21.08 -87.76 -7.85
N ALA A 1063 21.13 -88.43 -6.70
CA ALA A 1063 21.67 -89.78 -6.59
C ALA A 1063 20.90 -90.77 -7.49
N THR A 1064 19.56 -90.73 -7.44
CA THR A 1064 18.70 -91.59 -8.26
C THR A 1064 18.88 -91.30 -9.75
N GLY A 1065 18.96 -90.02 -10.15
CA GLY A 1065 19.23 -89.62 -11.53
C GLY A 1065 20.64 -89.95 -12.03
N LEU A 1066 21.60 -90.14 -11.13
CA LEU A 1066 22.95 -90.63 -11.41
C LEU A 1066 23.11 -92.15 -11.20
N GLY A 1067 21.99 -92.89 -11.09
CA GLY A 1067 21.98 -94.36 -11.06
C GLY A 1067 22.34 -94.99 -9.71
N PHE A 1068 22.42 -94.22 -8.63
CA PHE A 1068 22.57 -94.74 -7.27
C PHE A 1068 21.21 -95.20 -6.71
N GLY A 1069 21.24 -96.15 -5.77
CA GLY A 1069 20.10 -96.49 -4.91
C GLY A 1069 19.94 -95.50 -3.75
N GLU A 1070 19.51 -95.98 -2.58
CA GLU A 1070 19.59 -95.17 -1.36
C GLU A 1070 21.03 -94.71 -1.08
N ILE A 1071 21.17 -93.45 -0.65
CA ILE A 1071 22.43 -92.90 -0.12
C ILE A 1071 22.27 -92.45 1.34
N ASP A 1072 23.38 -92.45 2.07
CA ASP A 1072 23.48 -91.80 3.38
C ASP A 1072 23.80 -90.32 3.15
N VAL A 1073 23.05 -89.39 3.75
CA VAL A 1073 23.29 -87.94 3.62
C VAL A 1073 23.64 -87.37 4.99
N TYR A 1074 24.73 -86.60 5.06
CA TYR A 1074 25.24 -85.97 6.27
C TYR A 1074 25.46 -84.47 6.05
N VAL A 1075 25.21 -83.66 7.09
CA VAL A 1075 25.48 -82.21 7.07
C VAL A 1075 26.65 -81.87 7.98
N SER A 1076 27.72 -81.34 7.40
CA SER A 1076 28.99 -81.02 8.05
C SER A 1076 29.03 -79.57 8.54
N ALA A 1077 28.92 -79.35 9.84
CA ALA A 1077 29.22 -78.07 10.48
C ALA A 1077 30.72 -77.75 10.49
N ARG A 1078 31.57 -78.79 10.57
CA ARG A 1078 33.04 -78.66 10.67
C ARG A 1078 33.70 -78.16 9.37
N GLN A 1079 33.10 -78.48 8.24
CA GLN A 1079 33.51 -78.01 6.91
C GLN A 1079 32.28 -77.44 6.18
N PRO A 1080 31.96 -76.14 6.38
CA PRO A 1080 30.69 -75.55 5.93
C PRO A 1080 30.44 -75.59 4.41
N TYR A 1081 31.48 -75.78 3.60
CA TYR A 1081 31.42 -75.87 2.13
C TYR A 1081 31.85 -77.25 1.58
N ALA A 1082 31.71 -78.32 2.38
CA ALA A 1082 31.98 -79.68 1.92
C ALA A 1082 31.03 -80.08 0.77
N MET A 1083 31.60 -80.68 -0.28
CA MET A 1083 30.88 -81.28 -1.41
C MET A 1083 31.56 -82.61 -1.76
N VAL A 1084 31.44 -83.60 -0.87
CA VAL A 1084 32.23 -84.84 -0.93
C VAL A 1084 31.32 -86.06 -0.82
N ALA A 1085 31.54 -87.05 -1.69
CA ALA A 1085 30.94 -88.37 -1.58
C ALA A 1085 32.01 -89.37 -1.15
N GLU A 1086 31.79 -90.05 -0.03
CA GLU A 1086 32.66 -91.11 0.46
C GLU A 1086 32.12 -92.49 0.02
N PRO A 1087 32.95 -93.36 -0.57
CA PRO A 1087 32.53 -94.66 -1.09
C PRO A 1087 32.34 -95.70 0.03
N THR A 1088 31.28 -95.49 0.82
CA THR A 1088 30.68 -96.47 1.71
C THR A 1088 29.61 -97.30 0.98
N SER A 1089 29.00 -98.27 1.66
CA SER A 1089 27.83 -99.00 1.17
C SER A 1089 26.69 -98.91 2.20
N PRO A 1090 25.59 -98.20 1.91
CA PRO A 1090 25.38 -97.28 0.78
C PRO A 1090 26.36 -96.09 0.78
N VAL A 1091 26.46 -95.35 -0.32
CA VAL A 1091 27.40 -94.20 -0.47
C VAL A 1091 27.03 -93.06 0.47
N SER A 1092 28.04 -92.43 1.10
CA SER A 1092 27.85 -91.33 2.05
C SER A 1092 28.13 -89.99 1.40
N LEU A 1093 27.10 -89.18 1.15
CA LEU A 1093 27.24 -87.80 0.71
C LEU A 1093 27.36 -86.87 1.93
N VAL A 1094 28.44 -86.11 2.00
CA VAL A 1094 28.68 -85.07 2.99
C VAL A 1094 28.52 -83.69 2.32
N ILE A 1095 27.47 -82.98 2.72
CA ILE A 1095 27.21 -81.59 2.31
C ILE A 1095 27.59 -80.67 3.47
N GLY A 1096 28.28 -79.57 3.19
CA GLY A 1096 28.62 -78.57 4.21
C GLY A 1096 27.41 -77.78 4.70
N GLN A 1097 27.41 -77.36 5.97
CA GLN A 1097 26.28 -76.68 6.58
C GLN A 1097 25.86 -75.38 5.85
N ALA A 1098 26.82 -74.59 5.35
CA ALA A 1098 26.52 -73.36 4.62
C ALA A 1098 25.86 -73.64 3.26
N ILE A 1099 26.04 -74.84 2.68
CA ILE A 1099 25.32 -75.28 1.48
C ILE A 1099 23.94 -75.82 1.87
N ALA A 1100 23.88 -76.66 2.92
CA ALA A 1100 22.62 -77.26 3.40
C ALA A 1100 21.58 -76.24 3.89
N GLN A 1101 21.99 -75.00 4.18
CA GLN A 1101 21.13 -73.87 4.57
C GLN A 1101 20.74 -72.94 3.42
N THR A 1102 21.14 -73.25 2.18
CA THR A 1102 20.76 -72.47 0.97
C THR A 1102 19.56 -73.10 0.24
N ASP A 1103 19.51 -73.02 -1.08
CA ASP A 1103 18.35 -73.43 -1.87
C ASP A 1103 18.48 -74.85 -2.47
N ALA A 1104 17.39 -75.35 -3.06
CA ALA A 1104 17.38 -76.66 -3.70
C ALA A 1104 18.39 -76.78 -4.86
N ARG A 1105 18.67 -75.68 -5.59
CA ARG A 1105 19.65 -75.68 -6.69
C ARG A 1105 21.08 -75.84 -6.18
N ALA A 1106 21.46 -75.12 -5.13
CA ALA A 1106 22.75 -75.26 -4.47
C ALA A 1106 22.97 -76.66 -3.86
N ILE A 1107 21.95 -77.23 -3.23
CA ILE A 1107 21.99 -78.62 -2.71
C ILE A 1107 22.18 -79.61 -3.87
N ARG A 1108 21.45 -79.46 -4.98
CA ARG A 1108 21.60 -80.29 -6.17
C ARG A 1108 22.95 -80.10 -6.87
N PHE A 1109 23.51 -78.89 -6.87
CA PHE A 1109 24.84 -78.59 -7.40
C PHE A 1109 25.93 -79.35 -6.63
N ALA A 1110 25.89 -79.29 -5.30
CA ALA A 1110 26.83 -79.99 -4.42
C ALA A 1110 26.69 -81.51 -4.54
N ALA A 1111 25.45 -82.02 -4.55
CA ALA A 1111 25.17 -83.43 -4.76
C ALA A 1111 25.69 -83.92 -6.12
N GLY A 1112 25.38 -83.21 -7.22
CA GLY A 1112 25.83 -83.58 -8.57
C GLY A 1112 27.35 -83.56 -8.70
N SER A 1113 28.00 -82.54 -8.14
CA SER A 1113 29.46 -82.41 -8.14
C SER A 1113 30.16 -83.58 -7.45
N ALA A 1114 29.67 -83.99 -6.29
CA ALA A 1114 30.22 -85.09 -5.52
C ALA A 1114 29.86 -86.48 -6.10
N LEU A 1115 28.59 -86.68 -6.45
CA LEU A 1115 28.07 -87.99 -6.86
C LEU A 1115 28.49 -88.37 -8.28
N LYS A 1116 28.67 -87.44 -9.22
CA LYS A 1116 29.22 -87.78 -10.54
C LYS A 1116 30.68 -88.24 -10.43
N LEU A 1117 31.47 -87.64 -9.54
CA LEU A 1117 32.83 -88.10 -9.25
C LEU A 1117 32.82 -89.46 -8.53
N ALA A 1118 31.83 -89.76 -7.69
CA ALA A 1118 31.67 -91.10 -7.12
C ALA A 1118 31.26 -92.15 -8.19
N GLN A 1119 30.37 -91.78 -9.11
CA GLN A 1119 29.90 -92.63 -10.21
C GLN A 1119 31.03 -92.98 -11.20
N ALA A 1120 31.98 -92.08 -11.39
CA ALA A 1120 33.21 -92.31 -12.14
C ALA A 1120 34.35 -92.95 -11.31
N HIS A 1121 34.09 -93.39 -10.07
CA HIS A 1121 35.10 -93.91 -9.11
C HIS A 1121 36.25 -92.95 -8.74
N LEU A 1122 36.10 -91.65 -9.03
CA LEU A 1122 37.10 -90.59 -8.85
C LEU A 1122 36.89 -89.73 -7.58
N ALA A 1123 35.88 -90.02 -6.75
CA ALA A 1123 35.64 -89.24 -5.53
C ALA A 1123 36.83 -89.20 -4.56
N ILE A 1124 37.63 -90.27 -4.48
CA ILE A 1124 38.84 -90.32 -3.65
C ILE A 1124 39.93 -89.37 -4.18
N PRO A 1125 40.43 -89.51 -5.43
CA PRO A 1125 41.39 -88.55 -5.97
C PRO A 1125 40.84 -87.13 -6.11
N ALA A 1126 39.52 -86.91 -6.08
CA ALA A 1126 38.95 -85.56 -6.02
C ALA A 1126 38.95 -84.92 -4.62
N ARG A 1127 39.07 -85.70 -3.53
CA ARG A 1127 39.10 -85.18 -2.14
C ARG A 1127 40.49 -85.12 -1.49
N LEU A 1128 41.50 -85.72 -2.12
CA LEU A 1128 42.89 -85.65 -1.70
C LEU A 1128 43.53 -84.31 -2.15
N SER A 1129 44.57 -83.86 -1.45
CA SER A 1129 45.37 -82.70 -1.90
C SER A 1129 46.13 -83.01 -3.21
N ALA A 1130 46.53 -81.99 -3.97
CA ALA A 1130 47.22 -82.18 -5.26
C ALA A 1130 48.44 -83.12 -5.13
N ASP A 1131 49.23 -82.94 -4.09
CA ASP A 1131 50.42 -83.74 -3.78
C ASP A 1131 50.04 -85.21 -3.44
N GLU A 1132 49.00 -85.44 -2.64
CA GLU A 1132 48.52 -86.80 -2.31
C GLU A 1132 47.94 -87.51 -3.55
N VAL A 1133 47.22 -86.77 -4.41
CA VAL A 1133 46.72 -87.26 -5.71
C VAL A 1133 47.88 -87.63 -6.61
N GLY A 1134 48.89 -86.75 -6.70
CA GLY A 1134 50.10 -86.98 -7.49
C GLY A 1134 50.88 -88.18 -6.97
N VAL A 1135 51.09 -88.32 -5.66
CA VAL A 1135 51.74 -89.49 -5.04
C VAL A 1135 50.95 -90.76 -5.32
N LEU A 1136 49.61 -90.75 -5.24
CA LEU A 1136 48.76 -91.90 -5.54
C LEU A 1136 48.85 -92.31 -7.03
N ILE A 1137 48.68 -91.35 -7.95
CA ILE A 1137 48.68 -91.62 -9.39
C ILE A 1137 50.09 -92.00 -9.87
N ILE A 1138 51.13 -91.26 -9.50
CA ILE A 1138 52.51 -91.57 -9.91
C ILE A 1138 52.96 -92.91 -9.31
N ALA A 1139 52.51 -93.28 -8.09
CA ALA A 1139 52.76 -94.62 -7.56
C ALA A 1139 52.04 -95.73 -8.38
N LEU A 1140 50.81 -95.51 -8.85
CA LEU A 1140 50.11 -96.43 -9.75
C LEU A 1140 50.81 -96.53 -11.11
N LEU A 1141 51.18 -95.40 -11.73
CA LEU A 1141 51.87 -95.36 -13.02
C LEU A 1141 53.24 -96.03 -12.93
N ARG A 1142 54.00 -95.81 -11.84
CA ARG A 1142 55.30 -96.49 -11.61
C ARG A 1142 55.22 -98.01 -11.40
N MET A 1143 54.02 -98.58 -11.22
CA MET A 1143 53.85 -100.04 -11.27
C MET A 1143 53.88 -100.60 -12.71
N ALA A 1144 53.66 -99.77 -13.73
CA ALA A 1144 53.74 -100.12 -15.15
C ALA A 1144 54.91 -99.43 -15.90
N GLN A 1145 55.26 -98.20 -15.50
CA GLN A 1145 56.33 -97.36 -16.05
C GLN A 1145 57.35 -96.99 -14.95
N PRO A 1146 58.35 -97.83 -14.64
CA PRO A 1146 59.24 -97.62 -13.48
C PRO A 1146 59.97 -96.27 -13.44
N GLU A 1147 60.24 -95.66 -14.60
CA GLU A 1147 60.98 -94.39 -14.75
C GLU A 1147 60.06 -93.14 -14.76
N PHE A 1148 58.76 -93.28 -14.47
CA PHE A 1148 57.82 -92.15 -14.50
C PHE A 1148 58.26 -91.02 -13.55
N PRO A 1149 58.29 -89.74 -14.00
CA PRO A 1149 58.85 -88.63 -13.23
C PRO A 1149 58.04 -88.32 -11.96
N ASN A 1150 58.75 -87.94 -10.88
CA ASN A 1150 58.12 -87.59 -9.59
C ASN A 1150 57.33 -86.27 -9.61
N ARG A 1151 57.54 -85.42 -10.64
CA ARG A 1151 56.94 -84.09 -10.81
C ARG A 1151 57.10 -83.15 -9.60
N GLY A 1152 58.19 -83.29 -8.86
CA GLY A 1152 58.51 -82.46 -7.68
C GLY A 1152 57.97 -83.00 -6.35
N LEU A 1153 57.28 -84.15 -6.36
CA LEU A 1153 56.79 -84.83 -5.17
C LEU A 1153 57.85 -85.74 -4.55
N ASP A 1154 57.73 -86.03 -3.26
CA ASP A 1154 58.68 -86.85 -2.52
C ASP A 1154 58.71 -88.31 -3.03
N ASP A 1155 59.87 -88.74 -3.54
CA ASP A 1155 60.11 -90.10 -3.98
C ASP A 1155 60.02 -91.13 -2.84
N ALA A 1156 60.26 -90.75 -1.58
CA ALA A 1156 60.08 -91.65 -0.44
C ALA A 1156 58.58 -91.93 -0.18
N ALA A 1157 57.73 -90.90 -0.20
CA ALA A 1157 56.28 -91.05 -0.17
C ALA A 1157 55.75 -91.88 -1.35
N ILE A 1158 56.23 -91.65 -2.57
CA ILE A 1158 55.87 -92.45 -3.75
C ILE A 1158 56.29 -93.91 -3.56
N ALA A 1159 57.54 -94.17 -3.15
CA ALA A 1159 58.04 -95.53 -2.92
C ALA A 1159 57.25 -96.27 -1.82
N ALA A 1160 56.94 -95.58 -0.72
CA ALA A 1160 56.10 -96.12 0.35
C ALA A 1160 54.67 -96.43 -0.15
N GLN A 1161 54.10 -95.60 -1.02
CA GLN A 1161 52.77 -95.82 -1.60
C GLN A 1161 52.77 -97.01 -2.57
N ILE A 1162 53.80 -97.16 -3.44
CA ILE A 1162 53.98 -98.33 -4.31
C ILE A 1162 53.97 -99.64 -3.50
N GLN A 1163 54.65 -99.68 -2.35
CA GLN A 1163 54.71 -100.89 -1.51
C GLN A 1163 53.36 -101.25 -0.88
N LYS A 1164 52.48 -100.28 -0.61
CA LYS A 1164 51.10 -100.53 -0.16
C LYS A 1164 50.22 -100.99 -1.32
N LEU A 1165 50.29 -100.31 -2.48
CA LEU A 1165 49.52 -100.64 -3.68
C LEU A 1165 49.84 -102.06 -4.20
N LYS A 1166 51.09 -102.50 -4.15
CA LYS A 1166 51.50 -103.89 -4.48
C LYS A 1166 50.87 -104.96 -3.59
N ARG A 1167 50.43 -104.64 -2.37
CA ARG A 1167 49.68 -105.56 -1.48
C ARG A 1167 48.18 -105.53 -1.76
N LEU A 1168 47.69 -104.44 -2.32
CA LEU A 1168 46.28 -104.15 -2.59
C LEU A 1168 45.82 -104.67 -3.97
N ILE A 1169 46.72 -104.71 -4.94
CA ILE A 1169 46.44 -105.00 -6.36
C ILE A 1169 47.00 -106.40 -6.72
N PRO A 1170 46.18 -107.46 -6.64
CA PRO A 1170 46.45 -108.76 -7.25
C PRO A 1170 46.98 -108.69 -8.69
N THR A 1171 47.87 -109.63 -9.02
CA THR A 1171 48.60 -109.69 -10.30
C THR A 1171 47.73 -109.73 -11.55
N GLY A 1172 46.51 -110.28 -11.49
CA GLY A 1172 45.55 -110.23 -12.61
C GLY A 1172 45.15 -108.79 -12.97
N LEU A 1173 44.60 -108.05 -11.99
CA LEU A 1173 44.22 -106.65 -12.17
C LEU A 1173 45.43 -105.77 -12.52
N ALA A 1174 46.63 -106.09 -12.03
CA ALA A 1174 47.85 -105.38 -12.42
C ALA A 1174 48.20 -105.52 -13.91
N GLN A 1175 47.78 -106.59 -14.59
CA GLN A 1175 47.89 -106.71 -16.06
C GLN A 1175 46.76 -105.96 -16.78
N GLU A 1176 45.53 -106.00 -16.26
CA GLU A 1176 44.38 -105.27 -16.82
C GLU A 1176 44.58 -103.74 -16.79
N LEU A 1177 45.22 -103.21 -15.74
CA LEU A 1177 45.55 -101.79 -15.61
C LEU A 1177 46.71 -101.34 -16.51
N LYS A 1178 47.56 -102.27 -16.95
CA LYS A 1178 48.84 -101.96 -17.62
C LYS A 1178 48.69 -101.20 -18.95
N PRO A 1179 47.73 -101.51 -19.85
CA PRO A 1179 47.56 -100.77 -21.11
C PRO A 1179 47.22 -99.29 -20.87
N PHE A 1180 46.27 -99.01 -19.98
CA PHE A 1180 45.88 -97.65 -19.62
C PHE A 1180 47.04 -96.88 -18.96
N ALA A 1181 47.78 -97.53 -18.06
CA ALA A 1181 48.93 -96.93 -17.41
C ALA A 1181 50.13 -96.67 -18.35
N LEU A 1182 50.20 -97.36 -19.50
CA LEU A 1182 51.20 -97.12 -20.55
C LEU A 1182 50.80 -96.03 -21.55
N ALA A 1183 49.50 -95.75 -21.69
CA ALA A 1183 48.98 -94.74 -22.62
C ALA A 1183 49.05 -93.30 -22.07
N ILE A 1184 49.23 -93.13 -20.75
CA ILE A 1184 49.42 -91.83 -20.10
C ILE A 1184 50.87 -91.35 -20.33
N ASP A 1185 51.01 -90.26 -21.10
CA ASP A 1185 52.28 -89.63 -21.45
C ASP A 1185 53.03 -89.05 -20.22
N PRO A 1186 54.27 -89.51 -19.93
CA PRO A 1186 55.11 -88.95 -18.87
C PRO A 1186 55.44 -87.46 -19.03
N ILE A 1187 55.39 -86.87 -20.24
CA ILE A 1187 55.79 -85.49 -20.52
C ILE A 1187 54.62 -84.50 -20.34
N GLY A 1188 53.42 -84.84 -20.80
CA GLY A 1188 52.21 -84.03 -20.65
C GLY A 1188 51.50 -84.17 -19.30
N PHE A 1189 51.82 -85.17 -18.49
CA PHE A 1189 51.15 -85.39 -17.20
C PHE A 1189 51.53 -84.34 -16.14
N ASP A 1190 50.52 -83.61 -15.66
CA ASP A 1190 50.58 -82.69 -14.51
C ASP A 1190 49.51 -83.07 -13.46
N HIS A 1191 49.95 -83.41 -12.26
CA HIS A 1191 49.08 -83.80 -11.16
C HIS A 1191 48.31 -82.61 -10.55
N VAL A 1192 48.84 -81.38 -10.65
CA VAL A 1192 48.17 -80.17 -10.16
C VAL A 1192 47.00 -79.82 -11.08
N ALA A 1193 47.22 -79.83 -12.40
CA ALA A 1193 46.14 -79.71 -13.37
C ALA A 1193 45.09 -80.83 -13.21
N VAL A 1194 45.50 -82.11 -13.05
CA VAL A 1194 44.55 -83.21 -12.81
C VAL A 1194 43.72 -83.00 -11.54
N SER A 1195 44.32 -82.58 -10.42
CA SER A 1195 43.59 -82.28 -9.18
C SER A 1195 42.59 -81.13 -9.35
N ARG A 1196 43.00 -80.04 -10.01
CA ARG A 1196 42.11 -78.92 -10.37
C ARG A 1196 40.97 -79.38 -11.28
N ASP A 1197 41.27 -80.19 -12.28
CA ASP A 1197 40.33 -80.49 -13.36
C ASP A 1197 39.37 -81.63 -13.03
N LEU A 1198 39.72 -82.52 -12.10
CA LEU A 1198 38.77 -83.39 -11.40
C LEU A 1198 37.71 -82.56 -10.67
N ARG A 1199 38.13 -81.48 -9.97
CA ARG A 1199 37.21 -80.55 -9.32
C ARG A 1199 36.34 -79.81 -10.35
N VAL A 1200 36.91 -79.34 -11.46
CA VAL A 1200 36.14 -78.70 -12.55
C VAL A 1200 35.11 -79.66 -13.17
N ALA A 1201 35.47 -80.93 -13.38
CA ALA A 1201 34.54 -81.94 -13.90
C ALA A 1201 33.33 -82.15 -12.97
N GLY A 1202 33.58 -82.22 -11.66
CA GLY A 1202 32.53 -82.20 -10.64
C GLY A 1202 31.64 -80.96 -10.76
N LEU A 1203 32.21 -79.76 -10.75
CA LEU A 1203 31.45 -78.50 -10.82
C LEU A 1203 30.62 -78.36 -12.11
N ARG A 1204 31.10 -78.89 -13.24
CA ARG A 1204 30.33 -78.98 -14.50
C ARG A 1204 29.15 -79.94 -14.41
N ALA A 1205 29.31 -81.09 -13.75
CA ALA A 1205 28.20 -82.00 -13.49
C ALA A 1205 27.20 -81.40 -12.48
N GLY A 1206 27.69 -80.65 -11.48
CA GLY A 1206 26.88 -79.88 -10.54
C GLY A 1206 26.00 -78.84 -11.24
N LEU A 1207 26.55 -78.08 -12.20
CA LEU A 1207 25.81 -77.11 -13.01
C LEU A 1207 24.60 -77.76 -13.69
N VAL A 1208 24.82 -78.89 -14.37
CA VAL A 1208 23.76 -79.64 -15.06
C VAL A 1208 22.75 -80.21 -14.05
N ALA A 1209 23.21 -80.74 -12.91
CA ALA A 1209 22.35 -81.28 -11.87
C ALA A 1209 21.48 -80.23 -11.17
N ALA A 1210 21.95 -78.99 -11.08
CA ALA A 1210 21.22 -77.85 -10.51
C ALA A 1210 20.32 -77.13 -11.52
N GLY A 1211 20.60 -77.23 -12.83
CA GLY A 1211 19.97 -76.42 -13.86
C GLY A 1211 20.21 -74.91 -13.70
N SER A 1212 21.25 -74.53 -12.95
CA SER A 1212 21.49 -73.15 -12.48
C SER A 1212 22.98 -72.93 -12.26
N LEU A 1213 23.50 -71.85 -12.84
CA LEU A 1213 24.90 -71.44 -12.77
C LEU A 1213 25.17 -70.60 -11.52
N VAL A 1214 24.25 -69.69 -11.19
CA VAL A 1214 24.41 -68.79 -10.03
C VAL A 1214 24.32 -69.55 -8.70
N GLY A 1215 23.53 -70.62 -8.60
CA GLY A 1215 23.53 -71.49 -7.41
C GLY A 1215 24.90 -72.13 -7.16
N GLY A 1216 25.57 -72.60 -8.21
CA GLY A 1216 26.92 -73.16 -8.13
C GLY A 1216 28.00 -72.12 -7.83
N LEU A 1217 27.98 -70.99 -8.54
CA LEU A 1217 28.91 -69.88 -8.30
C LEU A 1217 28.74 -69.28 -6.90
N GLY A 1218 27.51 -69.25 -6.35
CA GLY A 1218 27.24 -68.77 -4.99
C GLY A 1218 27.96 -69.59 -3.92
N ILE A 1219 27.98 -70.92 -4.05
CA ILE A 1219 28.73 -71.81 -3.15
C ILE A 1219 30.24 -71.51 -3.20
N LEU A 1220 30.78 -71.36 -4.41
CA LEU A 1220 32.22 -71.14 -4.61
C LEU A 1220 32.66 -69.74 -4.15
N ALA A 1221 31.87 -68.72 -4.47
CA ALA A 1221 32.13 -67.35 -4.03
C ALA A 1221 32.09 -67.24 -2.49
N ALA A 1222 31.03 -67.77 -1.86
CA ALA A 1222 30.90 -67.73 -0.40
C ALA A 1222 32.02 -68.50 0.32
N ARG A 1223 32.48 -69.62 -0.26
CA ARG A 1223 33.62 -70.40 0.25
C ARG A 1223 34.92 -69.58 0.30
N GLU A 1224 35.17 -68.77 -0.72
CA GLU A 1224 36.36 -67.90 -0.80
C GLU A 1224 36.10 -66.50 -0.21
N GLY A 1225 34.99 -66.31 0.53
CA GLY A 1225 34.66 -65.08 1.27
C GLY A 1225 34.19 -63.90 0.41
N THR A 1226 33.72 -64.14 -0.82
CA THR A 1226 33.37 -63.11 -1.81
C THR A 1226 31.92 -63.24 -2.32
N ASP A 1227 31.42 -62.20 -2.99
CA ASP A 1227 30.17 -62.26 -3.75
C ASP A 1227 30.38 -62.87 -5.16
N VAL A 1228 29.28 -63.30 -5.80
CA VAL A 1228 29.33 -63.85 -7.17
C VAL A 1228 29.87 -62.83 -8.19
N PRO A 1229 29.39 -61.57 -8.26
CA PRO A 1229 29.94 -60.55 -9.16
C PRO A 1229 31.46 -60.39 -9.11
N SER A 1230 32.11 -60.53 -7.96
CA SER A 1230 33.56 -60.46 -7.84
C SER A 1230 34.25 -61.78 -8.12
N PHE A 1231 33.62 -62.91 -7.78
CA PHE A 1231 34.13 -64.24 -8.09
C PHE A 1231 34.17 -64.54 -9.60
N LEU A 1232 33.40 -63.85 -10.45
CA LEU A 1232 33.44 -63.99 -11.93
C LEU A 1232 34.83 -63.74 -12.56
N ALA A 1233 35.77 -63.14 -11.83
CA ALA A 1233 37.17 -62.98 -12.27
C ALA A 1233 38.05 -64.23 -12.00
N ASP A 1234 37.61 -65.18 -11.18
CA ASP A 1234 38.37 -66.39 -10.85
C ASP A 1234 38.44 -67.39 -12.02
N PRO A 1235 39.58 -68.07 -12.28
CA PRO A 1235 39.69 -69.03 -13.38
C PRO A 1235 38.71 -70.21 -13.33
N VAL A 1236 38.28 -70.66 -12.14
CA VAL A 1236 37.25 -71.70 -11.98
C VAL A 1236 35.88 -71.16 -12.31
N ALA A 1237 35.57 -69.93 -11.90
CA ALA A 1237 34.33 -69.25 -12.27
C ALA A 1237 34.26 -69.03 -13.78
N GLN A 1238 35.31 -68.50 -14.40
CA GLN A 1238 35.41 -68.31 -15.85
C GLN A 1238 35.29 -69.64 -16.61
N GLY A 1239 35.94 -70.71 -16.14
CA GLY A 1239 35.82 -72.04 -16.73
C GLY A 1239 34.41 -72.63 -16.67
N LEU A 1240 33.64 -72.33 -15.60
CA LEU A 1240 32.26 -72.76 -15.44
C LEU A 1240 31.27 -71.90 -16.26
N VAL A 1241 31.46 -70.58 -16.27
CA VAL A 1241 30.67 -69.62 -17.08
C VAL A 1241 30.88 -69.87 -18.58
N SER A 1242 32.14 -70.05 -19.01
CA SER A 1242 32.48 -70.35 -20.40
C SER A 1242 31.83 -71.65 -20.87
N PHE A 1243 31.88 -72.71 -20.04
CA PHE A 1243 31.16 -73.95 -20.30
C PHE A 1243 29.64 -73.71 -20.38
N ALA A 1244 29.02 -73.09 -19.37
CA ALA A 1244 27.58 -72.86 -19.32
C ALA A 1244 27.02 -72.08 -20.52
N LEU A 1245 27.83 -71.21 -21.13
CA LEU A 1245 27.46 -70.39 -22.30
C LEU A 1245 27.87 -71.00 -23.65
N SER A 1246 28.53 -72.16 -23.65
CA SER A 1246 29.01 -72.86 -24.85
C SER A 1246 27.98 -73.83 -25.44
N GLU A 1247 28.20 -74.24 -26.70
CA GLU A 1247 27.42 -75.30 -27.33
C GLU A 1247 27.70 -76.69 -26.70
N ASP A 1248 28.82 -76.85 -25.97
CA ASP A 1248 29.17 -78.08 -25.25
C ASP A 1248 28.21 -78.34 -24.07
N HIS A 1249 27.85 -77.30 -23.32
CA HIS A 1249 26.81 -77.39 -22.29
C HIS A 1249 25.45 -77.73 -22.92
N ALA A 1250 25.11 -77.12 -24.06
CA ALA A 1250 23.91 -77.45 -24.83
C ALA A 1250 23.88 -78.90 -25.34
N ALA A 1251 25.04 -79.53 -25.59
CA ALA A 1251 25.15 -80.94 -25.96
C ALA A 1251 24.99 -81.88 -24.76
N VAL A 1252 25.47 -81.49 -23.57
CA VAL A 1252 25.28 -82.25 -22.31
C VAL A 1252 23.88 -82.08 -21.73
N THR A 1253 23.13 -81.03 -22.10
CA THR A 1253 21.73 -80.81 -21.65
C THR A 1253 20.67 -81.19 -22.69
N ARG A 1254 21.00 -82.08 -23.64
CA ARG A 1254 20.11 -82.59 -24.71
C ARG A 1254 19.99 -84.11 -24.60
#